data_AF-A0A927P522-F1
#
_entry.id   AF-A0A927P522-F1
#
_cell.length_a   1.000
_cell.length_b   1.000
_cell.length_c   1.000
_cell.angle_alpha   90.00
_cell.angle_beta   90.00
_cell.angle_gamma   90.00
#
_symmetry.space_group_name_H-M   'P 1'
#
loop_
_entity.id
_entity.type
_entity.pdbx_description
1 polymer ?
#
loop_
_entity_poly.entity_id
_entity_poly.type
_entity_poly.pdbx_seq_one_letter_code
_entity_poly.pdbx_strand_id
1 'polypeptide(L)'
;MPRYSSNQPNRNVWWRYALFVGILLLMFGYLLSGLVSLQLRQSDVYLEDAEETRTKKIILRGRRGNITDANSVILAQDELVYNVTFYKDPGQDTRAQYLQFSNSIVNALEIIERNGGELAFEYDIERNPETGEWQFNFGSGVSDSVLQIRENQWRSNNYVNSLTRFPDAESCLQQLKKRYRIAASEEERRAFLDAEGFPEGDDDFVDIVVLDESTMLKVMAVFAEMQMNVFNSQPIVIARNVKYETVIEIETKSMMMPGMAIEVGTQRVYPRQTLACQVIGYIGKIPSQNMWQNLQPKGYSYNDVIGRDGIESSMEDWLTPNSSVRQGYRLVERDNFSRVVRELEYVEPQDGNTVKLTLNASAQQVAERAIAENVNNTRNIQEKYMVSPSWLEDNRTSLANRNWEKYPLELAEHGVMVVLDMEDRVLAMANYPTYDLNALVGAGDEARAILMDDRNLMLNYAIGSRATPGSIFKMVSGYGALNEGVLTPTERISDLGYYTRYNADESTAPKCWINSSYRHKHYNQTIVEGLAHSCNYFFYELGHRLGEERLYRYATQFGLTSLTGIDLPGEVRSVVGSQNTLYDPTKAVNEANQDTSIPIIAFNAIKKHLRNCGASRGMDYDDERLSICAKRLMDMAVNYPESAWLDNMRTILMEELNMTKEMVWSQTVIGDTYNYMNEVKWGGAQTILTAIGQSVTTITPVAAARYVAAIANNGYVYNVSIVDSIISPEGEILSQRAPQLVNQLENADQYLSLIRQGMKGVTDDSGTADKYFDGWKYAEDIAAKTGTAQVTSIDLENNAWFVCFAPYENPEIAIAVFIPHGYSGGEASLAAKTFVGWYLDQESLRTTNYTLPAGNSLAP
;
A
#
# COMPACT_ATOMS: atom_id res chain seq x y z
N MET A 1 -12.63 -102.79 -30.88
CA MET A 1 -11.39 -102.64 -31.70
C MET A 1 -11.82 -102.02 -33.03
N PRO A 2 -11.13 -100.97 -33.53
CA PRO A 2 -9.76 -101.12 -34.02
C PRO A 2 -8.77 -100.05 -33.55
N ARG A 3 -7.50 -100.40 -33.80
CA ARG A 3 -6.24 -99.82 -33.34
C ARG A 3 -5.87 -98.55 -34.11
N TYR A 4 -5.22 -97.63 -33.39
CA TYR A 4 -4.24 -96.69 -33.94
C TYR A 4 -3.00 -97.46 -34.42
N SER A 5 -2.44 -97.11 -35.58
CA SER A 5 -1.01 -97.30 -35.86
C SER A 5 -0.35 -95.94 -36.13
N SER A 6 0.51 -95.58 -35.19
CA SER A 6 1.72 -94.74 -35.23
C SER A 6 2.09 -93.99 -36.51
N ASN A 7 2.28 -92.67 -36.38
CA ASN A 7 3.19 -91.86 -37.19
C ASN A 7 4.25 -91.23 -36.28
N GLN A 8 5.54 -91.36 -36.63
CA GLN A 8 6.64 -90.73 -35.92
C GLN A 8 6.60 -89.19 -36.05
N PRO A 9 6.93 -88.40 -35.01
CA PRO A 9 6.79 -86.96 -35.05
C PRO A 9 7.97 -86.27 -35.74
N ASN A 10 7.58 -85.36 -36.62
CA ASN A 10 8.40 -84.55 -37.51
C ASN A 10 9.18 -83.47 -36.72
N ARG A 11 10.53 -83.46 -36.83
CA ARG A 11 11.48 -82.56 -36.13
C ARG A 11 11.13 -81.06 -36.24
N ASN A 12 10.37 -80.65 -37.25
CA ASN A 12 9.94 -79.26 -37.47
C ASN A 12 8.88 -78.76 -36.48
N VAL A 13 8.13 -79.64 -35.81
CA VAL A 13 7.15 -79.23 -34.78
C VAL A 13 7.86 -78.83 -33.49
N TRP A 14 8.96 -79.51 -33.15
CA TRP A 14 9.70 -79.29 -31.90
C TRP A 14 10.38 -77.92 -31.86
N TRP A 15 10.97 -77.47 -32.97
CA TRP A 15 11.56 -76.12 -33.08
C TRP A 15 10.52 -75.00 -32.98
N ARG A 16 9.31 -75.21 -33.54
CA ARG A 16 8.20 -74.25 -33.39
C ARG A 16 7.71 -74.17 -31.94
N TYR A 17 7.65 -75.32 -31.26
CA TYR A 17 7.29 -75.37 -29.84
C TYR A 17 8.35 -74.71 -28.95
N ALA A 18 9.64 -74.97 -29.21
CA ALA A 18 10.75 -74.34 -28.49
C ALA A 18 10.78 -72.82 -28.70
N LEU A 19 10.51 -72.34 -29.92
CA LEU A 19 10.44 -70.91 -30.22
C LEU A 19 9.23 -70.23 -29.56
N PHE A 20 8.08 -70.90 -29.54
CA PHE A 20 6.90 -70.42 -28.80
C PHE A 20 7.15 -70.34 -27.30
N VAL A 21 7.75 -71.37 -26.69
CA VAL A 21 8.14 -71.37 -25.27
C VAL A 21 9.18 -70.29 -24.98
N GLY A 22 10.13 -70.05 -25.89
CA GLY A 22 11.12 -68.97 -25.78
C GLY A 22 10.47 -67.58 -25.78
N ILE A 23 9.50 -67.33 -26.66
CA ILE A 23 8.74 -66.07 -26.69
C ILE A 23 7.93 -65.91 -25.40
N LEU A 24 7.30 -66.99 -24.93
CA LEU A 24 6.51 -66.97 -23.69
C LEU A 24 7.41 -66.63 -22.48
N LEU A 25 8.59 -67.23 -22.39
CA LEU A 25 9.57 -66.94 -21.34
C LEU A 25 10.11 -65.51 -21.42
N LEU A 26 10.30 -64.96 -22.62
CA LEU A 26 10.67 -63.55 -22.79
C LEU A 26 9.55 -62.60 -22.35
N MET A 27 8.29 -62.91 -22.66
CA MET A 27 7.13 -62.15 -22.17
C MET A 27 7.02 -62.21 -20.65
N PHE A 28 7.16 -63.39 -20.05
CA PHE A 28 7.17 -63.54 -18.59
C PHE A 28 8.36 -62.82 -17.95
N GLY A 29 9.55 -62.87 -18.57
CA GLY A 29 10.73 -62.14 -18.13
C GLY A 29 10.53 -60.62 -18.17
N TYR A 30 9.86 -60.10 -19.21
CA TYR A 30 9.50 -58.70 -19.31
C TYR A 30 8.50 -58.28 -18.22
N LEU A 31 7.46 -59.09 -18.00
CA LEU A 31 6.48 -58.85 -16.92
C LEU A 31 7.13 -58.92 -15.54
N LEU A 32 8.02 -59.88 -15.29
CA LEU A 32 8.79 -59.98 -14.04
C LEU A 32 9.72 -58.79 -13.85
N SER A 33 10.37 -58.31 -14.92
CA SER A 33 11.18 -57.09 -14.86
C SER A 33 10.34 -55.87 -14.54
N GLY A 34 9.13 -55.77 -15.11
CA GLY A 34 8.16 -54.72 -14.77
C GLY A 34 7.73 -54.79 -13.31
N LEU A 35 7.45 -56.01 -12.81
CA LEU A 35 7.07 -56.23 -11.41
C LEU A 35 8.20 -55.89 -10.44
N VAL A 36 9.44 -56.28 -10.75
CA VAL A 36 10.63 -55.94 -9.96
C VAL A 36 10.88 -54.42 -9.98
N SER A 37 10.64 -53.75 -11.11
CA SER A 37 10.76 -52.30 -11.17
C SER A 37 9.73 -51.62 -10.25
N LEU A 38 8.48 -52.06 -10.28
CA LEU A 38 7.41 -51.51 -9.44
C LEU A 38 7.61 -51.82 -7.94
N GLN A 39 7.97 -53.06 -7.60
CA GLN A 39 8.02 -53.52 -6.21
C GLN A 39 9.37 -53.33 -5.51
N LEU A 40 10.49 -53.16 -6.23
CA LEU A 40 11.82 -53.04 -5.62
C LEU A 40 12.56 -51.75 -5.97
N ARG A 41 12.34 -51.17 -7.15
CA ARG A 41 13.01 -49.90 -7.53
C ARG A 41 12.19 -48.66 -7.17
N GLN A 42 10.87 -48.79 -7.14
CA GLN A 42 9.94 -47.70 -6.84
C GLN A 42 9.16 -47.94 -5.53
N SER A 43 9.53 -48.94 -4.71
CA SER A 43 8.79 -49.23 -3.47
C SER A 43 8.73 -48.03 -2.55
N ASP A 44 9.84 -47.30 -2.43
CA ASP A 44 9.93 -46.17 -1.51
C ASP A 44 9.02 -45.04 -1.96
N VAL A 45 8.94 -44.79 -3.28
CA VAL A 45 8.01 -43.81 -3.89
C VAL A 45 6.55 -44.23 -3.70
N TYR A 46 6.21 -45.50 -3.93
CA TYR A 46 4.83 -45.98 -3.76
C TYR A 46 4.41 -46.10 -2.30
N LEU A 47 5.34 -46.34 -1.38
CA LEU A 47 5.10 -46.30 0.05
C LEU A 47 4.88 -44.88 0.53
N GLU A 48 5.68 -43.92 0.05
CA GLU A 48 5.53 -42.49 0.34
C GLU A 48 4.19 -41.96 -0.22
N ASP A 49 3.83 -42.28 -1.47
CA ASP A 49 2.53 -41.97 -2.07
C ASP A 49 1.35 -42.63 -1.29
N ALA A 50 1.54 -43.87 -0.80
CA ALA A 50 0.55 -44.58 -0.01
C ALA A 50 0.40 -44.00 1.42
N GLU A 51 1.48 -43.51 2.00
CA GLU A 51 1.47 -42.80 3.29
C GLU A 51 0.87 -41.39 3.16
N GLU A 52 1.15 -40.67 2.07
CA GLU A 52 0.53 -39.36 1.76
C GLU A 52 -0.97 -39.48 1.47
N THR A 53 -1.41 -40.58 0.82
CA THR A 53 -2.86 -40.81 0.62
C THR A 53 -3.56 -41.22 1.92
N ARG A 54 -2.84 -41.87 2.85
CA ARG A 54 -3.38 -42.34 4.12
C ARG A 54 -3.30 -41.30 5.24
N THR A 55 -2.40 -40.33 5.17
CA THR A 55 -2.22 -39.30 6.20
C THR A 55 -2.33 -37.90 5.61
N LYS A 56 -3.05 -37.00 6.29
CA LYS A 56 -3.18 -35.60 5.90
C LYS A 56 -2.70 -34.69 7.01
N LYS A 57 -1.82 -33.76 6.67
CA LYS A 57 -1.43 -32.66 7.55
C LYS A 57 -2.45 -31.53 7.47
N ILE A 58 -3.11 -31.22 8.58
CA ILE A 58 -4.01 -30.07 8.73
C ILE A 58 -3.22 -28.99 9.47
N ILE A 59 -3.01 -27.84 8.82
CA ILE A 59 -2.29 -26.71 9.41
C ILE A 59 -3.22 -25.97 10.38
N LEU A 60 -2.75 -25.73 11.59
CA LEU A 60 -3.41 -24.90 12.59
C LEU A 60 -2.70 -23.54 12.68
N ARG A 61 -3.46 -22.49 12.95
CA ARG A 61 -2.95 -21.11 12.99
C ARG A 61 -3.32 -20.47 14.31
N GLY A 62 -2.38 -19.72 14.86
CA GLY A 62 -2.61 -18.85 16.00
C GLY A 62 -3.24 -17.54 15.56
N ARG A 63 -3.20 -16.56 16.45
CA ARG A 63 -3.69 -15.19 16.21
C ARG A 63 -2.60 -14.34 15.60
N ARG A 64 -2.97 -13.37 14.77
CA ARG A 64 -2.05 -12.32 14.35
C ARG A 64 -1.72 -11.43 15.54
N GLY A 65 -0.46 -11.02 15.63
CA GLY A 65 0.03 -10.14 16.68
C GLY A 65 -0.66 -8.77 16.69
N ASN A 66 -0.69 -8.13 17.85
CA ASN A 66 -1.30 -6.81 18.01
C ASN A 66 -0.38 -5.70 17.49
N ILE A 67 -0.97 -4.59 17.06
CA ILE A 67 -0.24 -3.34 16.85
C ILE A 67 -0.73 -2.36 17.91
N THR A 68 0.20 -1.79 18.68
CA THR A 68 -0.12 -0.84 19.75
C THR A 68 0.65 0.46 19.62
N ASP A 69 0.10 1.53 20.16
CA ASP A 69 0.79 2.81 20.35
C ASP A 69 1.83 2.74 21.50
N ALA A 70 2.53 3.84 21.77
CA ALA A 70 3.54 3.94 22.81
C ALA A 70 3.01 3.68 24.23
N ASN A 71 1.71 3.93 24.47
CA ASN A 71 1.01 3.70 25.74
C ASN A 71 0.26 2.36 25.77
N SER A 72 0.55 1.45 24.83
CA SER A 72 -0.11 0.15 24.70
C SER A 72 -1.60 0.23 24.35
N VAL A 73 -2.06 1.35 23.77
CA VAL A 73 -3.39 1.44 23.17
C VAL A 73 -3.41 0.58 21.91
N ILE A 74 -4.39 -0.31 21.82
CA ILE A 74 -4.56 -1.21 20.67
C ILE A 74 -5.01 -0.40 19.45
N LEU A 75 -4.24 -0.53 18.37
CA LEU A 75 -4.51 0.06 17.06
C LEU A 75 -5.00 -1.00 16.06
N ALA A 76 -4.49 -2.23 16.17
CA ALA A 76 -4.96 -3.39 15.42
C ALA A 76 -4.82 -4.66 16.28
N GLN A 77 -5.83 -5.53 16.22
CA GLN A 77 -5.83 -6.82 16.93
C GLN A 77 -6.66 -7.86 16.17
N ASP A 78 -6.44 -9.13 16.48
CA ASP A 78 -7.37 -10.18 16.07
C ASP A 78 -8.45 -10.35 17.13
N GLU A 79 -9.71 -10.30 16.71
CA GLU A 79 -10.86 -10.66 17.52
C GLU A 79 -11.35 -12.06 17.16
N LEU A 80 -11.92 -12.76 18.15
CA LEU A 80 -12.53 -14.06 17.92
C LEU A 80 -13.85 -13.88 17.18
N VAL A 81 -13.99 -14.60 16.07
CA VAL A 81 -15.25 -14.70 15.33
C VAL A 81 -15.76 -16.12 15.40
N TYR A 82 -17.06 -16.25 15.58
CA TYR A 82 -17.72 -17.55 15.65
C TYR A 82 -18.44 -17.81 14.35
N ASN A 83 -18.14 -18.94 13.73
CA ASN A 83 -18.75 -19.36 12.48
C ASN A 83 -19.64 -20.57 12.76
N VAL A 84 -20.85 -20.57 12.21
CA VAL A 84 -21.66 -21.78 12.20
C VAL A 84 -21.21 -22.62 11.03
N THR A 85 -20.87 -23.88 11.29
CA THR A 85 -20.41 -24.81 10.28
C THR A 85 -21.33 -26.01 10.16
N PHE A 86 -21.36 -26.55 8.95
CA PHE A 86 -22.05 -27.79 8.65
C PHE A 86 -21.09 -28.83 8.09
N TYR A 87 -21.10 -30.02 8.67
CA TYR A 87 -20.37 -31.18 8.18
C TYR A 87 -21.26 -32.41 8.17
N LYS A 88 -21.36 -33.04 7.01
CA LYS A 88 -22.02 -34.33 6.84
C LYS A 88 -20.98 -35.42 6.63
N ASP A 89 -20.99 -36.46 7.45
CA ASP A 89 -20.19 -37.65 7.16
C ASP A 89 -20.65 -38.24 5.81
N PRO A 90 -19.74 -38.48 4.85
CA PRO A 90 -20.08 -39.14 3.58
C PRO A 90 -20.80 -40.48 3.77
N GLY A 91 -20.49 -41.25 4.82
CA GLY A 91 -21.15 -42.52 5.14
C GLY A 91 -22.54 -42.39 5.77
N GLN A 92 -23.01 -41.17 6.04
CA GLN A 92 -24.37 -40.89 6.48
C GLN A 92 -25.22 -40.43 5.29
N ASP A 93 -25.74 -41.38 4.51
CA ASP A 93 -26.46 -41.16 3.26
C ASP A 93 -27.86 -41.82 3.23
N THR A 94 -28.36 -42.30 4.36
CA THR A 94 -29.72 -42.87 4.44
C THR A 94 -30.78 -41.78 4.41
N ARG A 95 -32.00 -42.15 3.99
CA ARG A 95 -33.17 -41.23 3.98
C ARG A 95 -33.39 -40.58 5.34
N ALA A 96 -33.34 -41.36 6.41
CA ALA A 96 -33.55 -40.88 7.78
C ALA A 96 -32.48 -39.87 8.22
N GLN A 97 -31.22 -40.09 7.82
CA GLN A 97 -30.14 -39.15 8.10
C GLN A 97 -30.30 -37.85 7.32
N TYR A 98 -30.67 -37.89 6.04
CA TYR A 98 -30.96 -36.67 5.27
C TYR A 98 -32.10 -35.86 5.90
N LEU A 99 -33.16 -36.52 6.39
CA LEU A 99 -34.22 -35.84 7.13
C LEU A 99 -33.70 -35.17 8.40
N GLN A 100 -32.82 -35.82 9.16
CA GLN A 100 -32.19 -35.23 10.35
C GLN A 100 -31.30 -34.03 10.01
N PHE A 101 -30.51 -34.11 8.95
CA PHE A 101 -29.68 -32.98 8.50
C PHE A 101 -30.53 -31.81 8.03
N SER A 102 -31.58 -32.05 7.26
CA SER A 102 -32.50 -31.00 6.81
C SER A 102 -33.14 -30.27 8.00
N ASN A 103 -33.62 -31.01 9.00
CA ASN A 103 -34.14 -30.41 10.24
C ASN A 103 -33.06 -29.63 11.01
N SER A 104 -31.81 -30.13 11.04
CA SER A 104 -30.69 -29.45 11.69
C SER A 104 -30.35 -28.13 11.03
N ILE A 105 -30.33 -28.10 9.69
CA ILE A 105 -30.11 -26.89 8.90
C ILE A 105 -31.25 -25.90 9.11
N VAL A 106 -32.51 -26.34 9.08
CA VAL A 106 -33.67 -25.48 9.36
C VAL A 106 -33.58 -24.85 10.75
N ASN A 107 -33.33 -25.66 11.78
CA ASN A 107 -33.17 -25.15 13.16
C ASN A 107 -31.99 -24.17 13.28
N ALA A 108 -30.87 -24.44 12.60
CA ALA A 108 -29.72 -23.54 12.60
C ALA A 108 -30.06 -22.21 11.92
N LEU A 109 -30.71 -22.23 10.75
CA LEU A 109 -31.15 -21.05 10.03
C LEU A 109 -32.10 -20.18 10.87
N GLU A 110 -33.08 -20.80 11.53
CA GLU A 110 -33.98 -20.09 12.44
C GLU A 110 -33.23 -19.35 13.57
N ILE A 111 -32.24 -20.00 14.19
CA ILE A 111 -31.43 -19.38 15.26
C ILE A 111 -30.57 -18.25 14.69
N ILE A 112 -29.89 -18.49 13.56
CA ILE A 112 -29.01 -17.53 12.89
C ILE A 112 -29.81 -16.27 12.54
N GLU A 113 -30.94 -16.41 11.83
CA GLU A 113 -31.75 -15.29 11.35
C GLU A 113 -32.44 -14.55 12.49
N ARG A 114 -32.95 -15.26 13.50
CA ARG A 114 -33.57 -14.64 14.67
C ARG A 114 -32.58 -13.75 15.43
N ASN A 115 -31.31 -14.13 15.45
CA ASN A 115 -30.25 -13.34 16.09
C ASN A 115 -29.61 -12.30 15.15
N GLY A 116 -30.12 -12.18 13.92
CA GLY A 116 -29.71 -11.18 12.92
C GLY A 116 -28.47 -11.57 12.11
N GLY A 117 -28.14 -12.86 12.05
CA GLY A 117 -27.15 -13.39 11.11
C GLY A 117 -27.79 -13.80 9.78
N GLU A 118 -26.95 -14.00 8.78
CA GLU A 118 -27.35 -14.38 7.43
C GLU A 118 -26.52 -15.56 6.92
N LEU A 119 -27.03 -16.24 5.89
CA LEU A 119 -26.33 -17.34 5.25
C LEU A 119 -25.12 -16.80 4.46
N ALA A 120 -23.99 -17.48 4.55
CA ALA A 120 -22.71 -17.03 4.00
C ALA A 120 -22.59 -17.12 2.46
N PHE A 121 -23.59 -17.70 1.79
CA PHE A 121 -23.64 -17.93 0.35
C PHE A 121 -25.09 -18.03 -0.13
N GLU A 122 -25.31 -17.77 -1.42
CA GLU A 122 -26.61 -17.92 -2.08
C GLU A 122 -26.71 -19.29 -2.78
N TYR A 123 -27.93 -19.70 -3.15
CA TYR A 123 -28.12 -20.97 -3.87
C TYR A 123 -27.86 -20.81 -5.37
N ASP A 124 -27.27 -21.83 -5.99
CA ASP A 124 -26.96 -21.85 -7.43
C ASP A 124 -28.20 -21.89 -8.34
N ILE A 125 -29.40 -22.08 -7.81
CA ILE A 125 -30.67 -22.09 -8.57
C ILE A 125 -31.61 -21.03 -7.99
N GLU A 126 -32.08 -20.15 -8.85
CA GLU A 126 -33.00 -19.06 -8.49
C GLU A 126 -34.20 -19.01 -9.45
N ARG A 127 -35.24 -18.32 -9.03
CA ARG A 127 -36.42 -18.05 -9.86
C ARG A 127 -36.21 -16.73 -10.60
N ASN A 128 -36.25 -16.77 -11.92
CA ASN A 128 -36.13 -15.57 -12.75
C ASN A 128 -37.30 -14.60 -12.43
N PRO A 129 -37.04 -13.34 -12.05
CA PRO A 129 -38.08 -12.41 -11.63
C PRO A 129 -39.01 -11.94 -12.77
N GLU A 130 -38.58 -12.05 -14.03
CA GLU A 130 -39.37 -11.66 -15.21
C GLU A 130 -40.20 -12.80 -15.77
N THR A 131 -39.63 -14.01 -15.87
CA THR A 131 -40.29 -15.17 -16.48
C THR A 131 -40.94 -16.10 -15.47
N GLY A 132 -40.50 -16.07 -14.21
CA GLY A 132 -40.94 -17.01 -13.16
C GLY A 132 -40.40 -18.43 -13.34
N GLU A 133 -39.46 -18.66 -14.26
CA GLU A 133 -38.84 -19.96 -14.52
C GLU A 133 -37.59 -20.15 -13.63
N TRP A 134 -37.26 -21.40 -13.30
CA TRP A 134 -36.04 -21.74 -12.56
C TRP A 134 -34.81 -21.67 -13.47
N GLN A 135 -33.76 -20.99 -13.03
CA GLN A 135 -32.50 -20.84 -13.76
C GLN A 135 -31.28 -21.04 -12.84
N PHE A 136 -30.13 -21.37 -13.43
CA PHE A 136 -28.87 -21.41 -12.71
C PHE A 136 -28.28 -20.00 -12.55
N ASN A 137 -27.79 -19.68 -11.36
CA ASN A 137 -27.09 -18.44 -11.05
C ASN A 137 -25.66 -18.75 -10.57
N PHE A 138 -24.71 -18.78 -11.50
CA PHE A 138 -23.27 -18.93 -11.21
C PHE A 138 -22.51 -17.59 -11.28
N GLY A 139 -23.22 -16.48 -11.11
CA GLY A 139 -22.70 -15.11 -11.19
C GLY A 139 -22.66 -14.51 -12.61
N SER A 140 -22.34 -13.22 -12.70
CA SER A 140 -22.28 -12.44 -13.94
C SER A 140 -20.85 -11.97 -14.29
N GLY A 141 -20.61 -11.53 -15.53
CA GLY A 141 -19.33 -10.94 -15.94
C GLY A 141 -18.23 -11.95 -16.36
N VAL A 142 -18.59 -13.21 -16.60
CA VAL A 142 -17.69 -14.26 -17.11
C VAL A 142 -18.23 -14.84 -18.43
N SER A 143 -17.35 -15.41 -19.27
CA SER A 143 -17.77 -15.98 -20.56
C SER A 143 -18.72 -17.17 -20.41
N ASP A 144 -19.60 -17.40 -21.39
CA ASP A 144 -20.52 -18.55 -21.44
C ASP A 144 -19.81 -19.89 -21.24
N SER A 145 -18.58 -20.03 -21.75
CA SER A 145 -17.78 -21.23 -21.57
C SER A 145 -17.43 -21.51 -20.10
N VAL A 146 -17.20 -20.46 -19.30
CA VAL A 146 -16.90 -20.58 -17.85
C VAL A 146 -18.17 -20.92 -17.08
N LEU A 147 -19.30 -20.31 -17.44
CA LEU A 147 -20.61 -20.64 -16.85
C LEU A 147 -20.97 -22.11 -17.11
N GLN A 148 -20.76 -22.61 -18.34
CA GLN A 148 -20.98 -24.01 -18.68
C GLN A 148 -20.08 -24.98 -17.90
N ILE A 149 -18.81 -24.61 -17.66
CA ILE A 149 -17.89 -25.42 -16.85
C ILE A 149 -18.37 -25.48 -15.39
N ARG A 150 -18.78 -24.34 -14.81
CA ARG A 150 -19.33 -24.28 -13.45
C ARG A 150 -20.59 -25.13 -13.32
N GLU A 151 -21.51 -25.01 -14.28
CA GLU A 151 -22.73 -25.83 -14.32
C GLU A 151 -22.40 -27.33 -14.40
N ASN A 152 -21.50 -27.73 -15.31
CA ASN A 152 -21.12 -29.14 -15.46
C ASN A 152 -20.48 -29.69 -14.18
N GLN A 153 -19.62 -28.91 -13.52
CA GLN A 153 -18.99 -29.28 -12.26
C GLN A 153 -20.04 -29.42 -11.15
N TRP A 154 -20.94 -28.43 -11.02
CA TRP A 154 -22.04 -28.46 -10.06
C TRP A 154 -22.94 -29.68 -10.26
N ARG A 155 -23.35 -29.95 -11.50
CA ARG A 155 -24.19 -31.11 -11.85
C ARG A 155 -23.50 -32.43 -11.53
N SER A 156 -22.20 -32.53 -11.81
CA SER A 156 -21.39 -33.71 -11.48
C SER A 156 -21.35 -33.94 -9.96
N ASN A 157 -21.02 -32.91 -9.19
CA ASN A 157 -20.91 -33.00 -7.72
C ASN A 157 -22.27 -33.28 -7.06
N ASN A 158 -23.37 -32.78 -7.63
CA ASN A 158 -24.73 -33.04 -7.13
C ASN A 158 -25.36 -34.33 -7.68
N TYR A 159 -24.64 -35.10 -8.50
CA TYR A 159 -25.11 -36.35 -9.12
C TYR A 159 -26.34 -36.18 -10.04
N VAL A 160 -26.42 -35.04 -10.75
CA VAL A 160 -27.49 -34.67 -11.70
C VAL A 160 -26.93 -34.34 -13.10
N ASN A 161 -25.88 -35.05 -13.51
CA ASN A 161 -25.16 -34.84 -14.77
C ASN A 161 -25.85 -35.41 -16.03
N SER A 162 -26.93 -36.18 -15.88
CA SER A 162 -27.66 -36.77 -17.01
C SER A 162 -28.61 -35.76 -17.64
N LEU A 163 -28.19 -35.05 -18.69
CA LEU A 163 -28.99 -34.05 -19.41
C LEU A 163 -30.31 -34.59 -20.00
N THR A 164 -30.41 -35.90 -20.24
CA THR A 164 -31.65 -36.56 -20.67
C THR A 164 -32.67 -36.74 -19.55
N ARG A 165 -32.21 -36.82 -18.29
CA ARG A 165 -33.04 -37.06 -17.11
C ARG A 165 -33.31 -35.76 -16.33
N PHE A 166 -32.37 -34.82 -16.40
CA PHE A 166 -32.41 -33.52 -15.73
C PHE A 166 -32.06 -32.40 -16.73
N PRO A 167 -32.94 -32.11 -17.70
CA PRO A 167 -32.65 -31.18 -18.80
C PRO A 167 -32.54 -29.71 -18.35
N ASP A 168 -33.17 -29.34 -17.24
CA ASP A 168 -33.32 -27.94 -16.78
C ASP A 168 -33.04 -27.81 -15.27
N ALA A 169 -33.00 -26.57 -14.77
CA ALA A 169 -32.76 -26.29 -13.35
C ALA A 169 -33.90 -26.81 -12.45
N GLU A 170 -35.15 -26.78 -12.92
CA GLU A 170 -36.31 -27.25 -12.18
C GLU A 170 -36.26 -28.76 -11.91
N SER A 171 -35.94 -29.57 -12.92
CA SER A 171 -35.78 -31.02 -12.80
C SER A 171 -34.61 -31.40 -11.88
N CYS A 172 -33.52 -30.61 -11.87
CA CYS A 172 -32.44 -30.75 -10.91
C CYS A 172 -32.94 -30.48 -9.48
N LEU A 173 -33.62 -29.35 -9.27
CA LEU A 173 -34.18 -28.97 -7.97
C LEU A 173 -35.15 -30.04 -7.43
N GLN A 174 -36.04 -30.55 -8.28
CA GLN A 174 -37.00 -31.61 -7.93
C GLN A 174 -36.32 -32.92 -7.51
N GLN A 175 -35.21 -33.28 -8.16
CA GLN A 175 -34.41 -34.45 -7.76
C GLN A 175 -33.72 -34.23 -6.41
N LEU A 176 -33.19 -33.02 -6.16
CA LEU A 176 -32.52 -32.67 -4.91
C LEU A 176 -33.50 -32.58 -3.73
N LYS A 177 -34.70 -32.04 -3.93
CA LYS A 177 -35.83 -32.08 -2.97
C LYS A 177 -36.08 -33.49 -2.43
N LYS A 178 -36.18 -34.48 -3.33
CA LYS A 178 -36.36 -35.89 -2.96
C LYS A 178 -35.16 -36.48 -2.21
N ARG A 179 -33.93 -36.11 -2.61
CA ARG A 179 -32.69 -36.58 -1.96
C ARG A 179 -32.60 -36.06 -0.52
N TYR A 180 -32.85 -34.77 -0.33
CA TYR A 180 -32.69 -34.09 0.96
C TYR A 180 -33.96 -34.09 1.82
N ARG A 181 -35.03 -34.78 1.39
CA ARG A 181 -36.29 -34.93 2.15
C ARG A 181 -36.96 -33.58 2.45
N ILE A 182 -37.07 -32.74 1.41
CA ILE A 182 -37.67 -31.39 1.49
C ILE A 182 -38.82 -31.28 0.47
N ALA A 183 -39.93 -30.69 0.89
CA ALA A 183 -41.06 -30.32 0.03
C ALA A 183 -41.43 -28.83 0.25
N ALA A 184 -41.91 -28.17 -0.81
CA ALA A 184 -42.36 -26.78 -0.79
C ALA A 184 -43.84 -26.64 -0.38
N SER A 185 -44.60 -27.73 -0.35
CA SER A 185 -45.98 -27.75 0.11
C SER A 185 -46.39 -29.13 0.62
N GLU A 186 -47.49 -29.19 1.39
CA GLU A 186 -48.05 -30.47 1.86
C GLU A 186 -48.54 -31.36 0.70
N GLU A 187 -48.93 -30.74 -0.42
CA GLU A 187 -49.32 -31.45 -1.65
C GLU A 187 -48.11 -32.12 -2.29
N GLU A 188 -46.98 -31.42 -2.38
CA GLU A 188 -45.71 -31.97 -2.90
C GLU A 188 -45.18 -33.07 -1.96
N ARG A 189 -45.28 -32.89 -0.64
CA ARG A 189 -44.94 -33.88 0.38
C ARG A 189 -45.69 -35.19 0.15
N ARG A 190 -47.03 -35.12 0.03
CA ARG A 190 -47.88 -36.29 -0.25
C ARG A 190 -47.52 -36.96 -1.57
N ALA A 191 -47.32 -36.19 -2.62
CA ALA A 191 -46.94 -36.73 -3.93
C ALA A 191 -45.60 -37.47 -3.89
N PHE A 192 -44.62 -36.99 -3.11
CA PHE A 192 -43.35 -37.69 -2.93
C PHE A 192 -43.49 -38.98 -2.13
N LEU A 193 -44.24 -38.96 -1.03
CA LEU A 193 -44.49 -40.15 -0.22
C LEU A 193 -45.27 -41.23 -0.99
N ASP A 194 -46.31 -40.83 -1.73
CA ASP A 194 -47.11 -41.74 -2.58
C ASP A 194 -46.25 -42.38 -3.68
N ALA A 195 -45.32 -41.62 -4.27
CA ALA A 195 -44.41 -42.12 -5.29
C ALA A 195 -43.35 -43.11 -4.74
N GLU A 196 -43.05 -43.05 -3.43
CA GLU A 196 -42.13 -43.99 -2.78
C GLU A 196 -42.81 -45.28 -2.30
N GLY A 197 -44.15 -45.28 -2.16
CA GLY A 197 -44.94 -46.50 -1.93
C GLY A 197 -44.91 -47.07 -0.51
N PHE A 198 -44.54 -46.27 0.50
CA PHE A 198 -44.50 -46.67 1.91
C PHE A 198 -45.63 -45.99 2.71
N PRO A 199 -46.60 -46.72 3.29
CA PRO A 199 -47.65 -46.14 4.12
C PRO A 199 -47.13 -45.66 5.49
N GLU A 200 -47.74 -44.62 6.06
CA GLU A 200 -47.45 -44.14 7.44
C GLU A 200 -47.59 -45.30 8.45
N GLY A 201 -46.51 -45.63 9.16
CA GLY A 201 -46.45 -46.71 10.16
C GLY A 201 -45.65 -47.95 9.77
N ASP A 202 -45.00 -47.97 8.60
CA ASP A 202 -43.98 -48.96 8.24
C ASP A 202 -42.63 -48.66 8.93
N ASP A 203 -41.84 -49.68 9.29
CA ASP A 203 -40.56 -49.52 10.00
C ASP A 203 -39.51 -48.78 9.15
N ASP A 204 -39.68 -48.77 7.81
CA ASP A 204 -38.83 -48.06 6.84
C ASP A 204 -39.39 -46.66 6.44
N PHE A 205 -40.49 -46.20 7.06
CA PHE A 205 -41.09 -44.90 6.76
C PHE A 205 -40.17 -43.75 7.22
N VAL A 206 -39.82 -42.87 6.30
CA VAL A 206 -39.05 -41.66 6.57
C VAL A 206 -39.79 -40.45 6.03
N ASP A 207 -40.06 -39.50 6.92
CA ASP A 207 -40.84 -38.33 6.60
C ASP A 207 -40.09 -37.29 5.74
N ILE A 208 -40.80 -36.24 5.32
CA ILE A 208 -40.31 -35.12 4.50
C ILE A 208 -40.69 -33.80 5.17
N VAL A 209 -39.73 -32.88 5.31
CA VAL A 209 -39.96 -31.55 5.89
C VAL A 209 -40.62 -30.63 4.86
N VAL A 210 -41.69 -29.95 5.27
CA VAL A 210 -42.33 -28.92 4.45
C VAL A 210 -41.78 -27.55 4.84
N LEU A 211 -41.23 -26.83 3.87
CA LEU A 211 -40.61 -25.52 4.05
C LEU A 211 -41.22 -24.50 3.08
N ASP A 212 -41.25 -23.23 3.47
CA ASP A 212 -41.51 -22.15 2.52
C ASP A 212 -40.37 -22.03 1.51
N GLU A 213 -40.62 -21.36 0.38
CA GLU A 213 -39.66 -21.28 -0.73
C GLU A 213 -38.31 -20.66 -0.31
N SER A 214 -38.32 -19.62 0.54
CA SER A 214 -37.10 -18.94 0.99
C SER A 214 -36.25 -19.88 1.85
N THR A 215 -36.85 -20.51 2.85
CA THR A 215 -36.14 -21.46 3.73
C THR A 215 -35.66 -22.68 2.95
N MET A 216 -36.47 -23.20 2.03
CA MET A 216 -36.09 -24.30 1.14
C MET A 216 -34.84 -23.95 0.34
N LEU A 217 -34.77 -22.79 -0.30
CA LEU A 217 -33.60 -22.39 -1.10
C LEU A 217 -32.34 -22.26 -0.23
N LYS A 218 -32.45 -21.73 0.99
CA LYS A 218 -31.32 -21.65 1.93
C LYS A 218 -30.82 -23.04 2.37
N VAL A 219 -31.73 -23.97 2.67
CA VAL A 219 -31.35 -25.36 3.01
C VAL A 219 -30.69 -26.04 1.82
N MET A 220 -31.21 -25.82 0.60
CA MET A 220 -30.59 -26.33 -0.63
C MET A 220 -29.21 -25.75 -0.88
N ALA A 221 -29.00 -24.46 -0.62
CA ALA A 221 -27.70 -23.80 -0.70
C ALA A 221 -26.67 -24.51 0.19
N VAL A 222 -27.03 -24.81 1.44
CA VAL A 222 -26.12 -25.50 2.39
C VAL A 222 -25.72 -26.87 1.86
N PHE A 223 -26.67 -27.65 1.33
CA PHE A 223 -26.34 -28.95 0.75
C PHE A 223 -25.51 -28.83 -0.53
N ALA A 224 -25.79 -27.86 -1.41
CA ALA A 224 -25.01 -27.64 -2.62
C ALA A 224 -23.57 -27.23 -2.31
N GLU A 225 -23.38 -26.27 -1.40
CA GLU A 225 -22.04 -25.86 -0.95
C GLU A 225 -21.29 -27.02 -0.30
N MET A 226 -22.00 -27.85 0.47
CA MET A 226 -21.42 -29.07 1.05
C MET A 226 -20.96 -30.02 -0.06
N GLN A 227 -21.79 -30.31 -1.06
CA GLN A 227 -21.44 -31.19 -2.20
C GLN A 227 -20.24 -30.65 -2.97
N MET A 228 -20.16 -29.34 -3.15
CA MET A 228 -19.04 -28.68 -3.81
C MET A 228 -17.73 -28.80 -3.02
N ASN A 229 -17.78 -29.04 -1.71
CA ASN A 229 -16.60 -29.10 -0.83
C ASN A 229 -16.28 -30.50 -0.26
N VAL A 230 -17.01 -31.56 -0.65
CA VAL A 230 -16.85 -32.92 -0.10
C VAL A 230 -15.40 -33.43 -0.19
N PHE A 231 -14.68 -33.13 -1.28
CA PHE A 231 -13.31 -33.58 -1.50
C PHE A 231 -12.30 -33.03 -0.48
N ASN A 232 -12.59 -31.88 0.14
CA ASN A 232 -11.73 -31.29 1.17
C ASN A 232 -11.84 -32.04 2.51
N SER A 233 -12.98 -32.71 2.73
CA SER A 233 -13.36 -33.36 3.99
C SER A 233 -13.29 -32.40 5.17
N GLN A 234 -13.73 -31.16 4.94
CA GLN A 234 -13.81 -30.08 5.93
C GLN A 234 -15.27 -29.65 6.07
N PRO A 235 -15.69 -29.15 7.24
CA PRO A 235 -16.97 -28.47 7.39
C PRO A 235 -17.07 -27.27 6.45
N ILE A 236 -18.29 -26.98 5.97
CA ILE A 236 -18.59 -25.72 5.27
C ILE A 236 -19.06 -24.67 6.29
N VAL A 237 -18.71 -23.41 6.07
CA VAL A 237 -19.17 -22.30 6.92
C VAL A 237 -20.51 -21.79 6.40
N ILE A 238 -21.60 -22.03 7.13
CA ILE A 238 -22.95 -21.62 6.74
C ILE A 238 -23.27 -20.19 7.19
N ALA A 239 -22.69 -19.70 8.28
CA ALA A 239 -22.82 -18.31 8.71
C ALA A 239 -21.51 -17.82 9.34
N ARG A 240 -21.11 -16.60 9.01
CA ARG A 240 -19.85 -15.99 9.47
C ARG A 240 -20.10 -14.98 10.58
N ASN A 241 -19.19 -14.94 11.57
CA ASN A 241 -19.21 -13.95 12.66
C ASN A 241 -20.59 -13.81 13.34
N VAL A 242 -21.18 -14.93 13.75
CA VAL A 242 -22.47 -14.94 14.44
C VAL A 242 -22.34 -14.39 15.86
N LYS A 243 -23.41 -13.76 16.35
CA LYS A 243 -23.46 -13.27 17.74
C LYS A 243 -23.32 -14.40 18.74
N TYR A 244 -22.84 -14.06 19.93
CA TYR A 244 -22.59 -15.04 20.99
C TYR A 244 -23.87 -15.77 21.45
N GLU A 245 -25.04 -15.14 21.34
CA GLU A 245 -26.34 -15.78 21.59
C GLU A 245 -26.59 -16.96 20.64
N THR A 246 -26.23 -16.84 19.35
CA THR A 246 -26.31 -17.93 18.37
C THR A 246 -25.38 -19.08 18.75
N VAL A 247 -24.16 -18.76 19.20
CA VAL A 247 -23.17 -19.76 19.67
C VAL A 247 -23.74 -20.59 20.82
N ILE A 248 -24.27 -19.92 21.85
CA ILE A 248 -24.84 -20.60 23.03
C ILE A 248 -25.96 -21.54 22.63
N GLU A 249 -26.89 -21.09 21.79
CA GLU A 249 -28.04 -21.90 21.38
C GLU A 249 -27.64 -23.10 20.53
N ILE A 250 -26.72 -22.91 19.59
CA ILE A 250 -26.26 -24.00 18.73
C ILE A 250 -25.48 -25.04 19.53
N GLU A 251 -24.58 -24.61 20.41
CA GLU A 251 -23.81 -25.50 21.28
C GLU A 251 -24.72 -26.28 22.25
N THR A 252 -25.72 -25.62 22.85
CA THR A 252 -26.68 -26.27 23.76
C THR A 252 -27.53 -27.33 23.05
N LYS A 253 -27.83 -27.13 21.77
CA LYS A 253 -28.62 -28.04 20.93
C LYS A 253 -27.76 -28.96 20.05
N SER A 254 -26.43 -28.96 20.20
CA SER A 254 -25.49 -29.72 19.37
C SER A 254 -25.86 -31.21 19.23
N MET A 255 -26.27 -31.85 20.34
CA MET A 255 -26.73 -33.25 20.34
C MET A 255 -28.00 -33.52 19.50
N MET A 256 -28.82 -32.49 19.26
CA MET A 256 -30.06 -32.57 18.47
C MET A 256 -29.90 -32.03 17.04
N MET A 257 -28.73 -31.48 16.70
CA MET A 257 -28.45 -30.88 15.39
C MET A 257 -27.25 -31.55 14.74
N PRO A 258 -27.37 -32.82 14.32
CA PRO A 258 -26.27 -33.55 13.69
C PRO A 258 -25.68 -32.75 12.51
N GLY A 259 -24.36 -32.69 12.50
CA GLY A 259 -23.58 -31.98 11.50
C GLY A 259 -23.38 -30.49 11.75
N MET A 260 -24.08 -29.87 12.73
CA MET A 260 -23.84 -28.48 13.11
C MET A 260 -22.74 -28.37 14.17
N ALA A 261 -21.83 -27.42 13.98
CA ALA A 261 -20.79 -27.10 14.96
C ALA A 261 -20.43 -25.62 14.90
N ILE A 262 -19.93 -25.08 16.00
CA ILE A 262 -19.30 -23.75 16.01
C ILE A 262 -17.81 -23.90 15.74
N GLU A 263 -17.33 -23.20 14.73
CA GLU A 263 -15.91 -23.03 14.46
C GLU A 263 -15.47 -21.67 14.99
N VAL A 264 -14.42 -21.65 15.81
CA VAL A 264 -13.80 -20.42 16.28
C VAL A 264 -12.71 -20.01 15.29
N GLY A 265 -12.87 -18.85 14.67
CA GLY A 265 -11.88 -18.21 13.83
C GLY A 265 -11.36 -16.91 14.44
N THR A 266 -10.46 -16.25 13.72
CA THR A 266 -10.04 -14.88 14.02
C THR A 266 -10.36 -13.95 12.87
N GLN A 267 -10.69 -12.70 13.18
CA GLN A 267 -10.81 -11.62 12.23
C GLN A 267 -9.97 -10.45 12.69
N ARG A 268 -9.24 -9.84 11.77
CA ARG A 268 -8.49 -8.62 12.04
C ARG A 268 -9.45 -7.45 12.22
N VAL A 269 -9.33 -6.75 13.34
CA VAL A 269 -10.12 -5.57 13.68
C VAL A 269 -9.17 -4.41 13.97
N TYR A 270 -9.55 -3.22 13.50
CA TYR A 270 -8.89 -1.96 13.78
C TYR A 270 -9.81 -1.12 14.67
N PRO A 271 -9.70 -1.19 16.01
CA PRO A 271 -10.67 -0.57 16.92
C PRO A 271 -10.77 0.95 16.79
N ARG A 272 -9.76 1.59 16.19
CA ARG A 272 -9.68 3.03 15.98
C ARG A 272 -10.06 3.47 14.55
N GLN A 273 -10.54 2.55 13.72
CA GLN A 273 -11.07 2.77 12.37
C GLN A 273 -10.09 3.54 11.46
N THR A 274 -10.19 4.87 11.43
CA THR A 274 -9.45 5.76 10.54
C THR A 274 -8.11 6.24 11.10
N LEU A 275 -7.92 6.14 12.43
CA LEU A 275 -6.74 6.68 13.11
C LEU A 275 -5.46 5.99 12.60
N ALA A 276 -4.52 6.79 12.11
CA ALA A 276 -3.24 6.35 11.55
C ALA A 276 -3.37 5.32 10.41
N CYS A 277 -4.45 5.36 9.62
CA CYS A 277 -4.73 4.32 8.61
C CYS A 277 -3.59 4.08 7.61
N GLN A 278 -2.94 5.12 7.08
CA GLN A 278 -1.78 4.98 6.17
C GLN A 278 -0.47 4.54 6.87
N VAL A 279 -0.42 4.60 8.21
CA VAL A 279 0.72 4.11 8.99
C VAL A 279 0.51 2.65 9.35
N ILE A 280 -0.65 2.30 9.91
CA ILE A 280 -0.98 0.93 10.31
C ILE A 280 -1.04 0.05 9.07
N GLY A 281 -1.70 0.52 8.01
CA GLY A 281 -2.00 -0.26 6.82
C GLY A 281 -3.06 -1.32 7.08
N TYR A 282 -3.23 -2.20 6.10
CA TYR A 282 -4.29 -3.22 6.11
C TYR A 282 -3.75 -4.58 5.69
N ILE A 283 -4.56 -5.61 5.92
CA ILE A 283 -4.29 -6.98 5.49
C ILE A 283 -5.15 -7.34 4.27
N GLY A 284 -4.68 -8.28 3.46
CA GLY A 284 -5.42 -8.75 2.29
C GLY A 284 -4.85 -10.04 1.73
N LYS A 285 -5.58 -10.65 0.80
CA LYS A 285 -5.15 -11.87 0.12
C LYS A 285 -3.83 -11.65 -0.61
N ILE A 286 -3.05 -12.72 -0.79
CA ILE A 286 -1.84 -12.68 -1.60
C ILE A 286 -2.23 -12.25 -3.03
N PRO A 287 -1.67 -11.13 -3.54
CA PRO A 287 -2.17 -10.47 -4.75
C PRO A 287 -1.83 -11.19 -6.06
N SER A 288 -0.77 -11.99 -6.06
CA SER A 288 -0.24 -12.59 -7.28
C SER A 288 0.50 -13.89 -6.99
N GLN A 289 0.51 -14.76 -8.00
CA GLN A 289 1.26 -16.01 -7.97
C GLN A 289 2.76 -15.79 -7.71
N ASN A 290 3.34 -14.74 -8.29
CA ASN A 290 4.75 -14.41 -8.09
C ASN A 290 5.04 -14.03 -6.63
N MET A 291 4.13 -13.28 -5.99
CA MET A 291 4.28 -12.96 -4.57
C MET A 291 4.13 -14.22 -3.71
N TRP A 292 3.18 -15.10 -4.03
CA TRP A 292 3.03 -16.37 -3.33
C TRP A 292 4.28 -17.25 -3.45
N GLN A 293 4.93 -17.33 -4.62
CA GLN A 293 6.17 -18.09 -4.79
C GLN A 293 7.30 -17.63 -3.85
N ASN A 294 7.34 -16.35 -3.48
CA ASN A 294 8.30 -15.83 -2.49
C ASN A 294 7.93 -16.18 -1.04
N LEU A 295 6.64 -16.38 -0.76
CA LEU A 295 6.12 -16.72 0.57
C LEU A 295 5.96 -18.24 0.79
N GLN A 296 5.87 -19.02 -0.28
CA GLN A 296 5.76 -20.47 -0.25
C GLN A 296 6.90 -21.12 0.56
N PRO A 297 8.19 -20.72 0.41
CA PRO A 297 9.27 -21.23 1.25
C PRO A 297 9.11 -20.91 2.74
N LYS A 298 8.38 -19.83 3.07
CA LYS A 298 8.07 -19.45 4.46
C LYS A 298 6.87 -20.23 5.02
N GLY A 299 6.18 -21.06 4.22
CA GLY A 299 5.07 -21.92 4.65
C GLY A 299 3.66 -21.37 4.36
N TYR A 300 3.55 -20.27 3.62
CA TYR A 300 2.27 -19.65 3.31
C TYR A 300 1.48 -20.45 2.26
N SER A 301 0.19 -20.61 2.51
CA SER A 301 -0.78 -21.06 1.50
C SER A 301 -1.17 -19.91 0.58
N TYR A 302 -1.53 -20.22 -0.66
CA TYR A 302 -1.98 -19.22 -1.63
C TYR A 302 -3.19 -18.41 -1.15
N ASN A 303 -4.06 -19.04 -0.35
CA ASN A 303 -5.27 -18.42 0.18
C ASN A 303 -5.05 -17.61 1.46
N ASP A 304 -3.81 -17.50 1.94
CA ASP A 304 -3.49 -16.78 3.16
C ASP A 304 -3.62 -15.27 2.99
N VAL A 305 -3.75 -14.62 4.14
CA VAL A 305 -3.87 -13.18 4.24
C VAL A 305 -2.56 -12.65 4.81
N ILE A 306 -2.05 -11.58 4.21
CA ILE A 306 -0.79 -10.93 4.56
C ILE A 306 -1.03 -9.44 4.76
N GLY A 307 -0.13 -8.77 5.46
CA GLY A 307 -0.05 -7.31 5.41
C GLY A 307 0.18 -6.81 3.99
N ARG A 308 -0.64 -5.86 3.55
CA ARG A 308 -0.60 -5.27 2.19
C ARG A 308 0.10 -3.93 2.19
N ASP A 309 -0.02 -3.18 3.28
CA ASP A 309 0.55 -1.85 3.42
C ASP A 309 0.95 -1.55 4.88
N GLY A 310 1.62 -0.42 5.12
CA GLY A 310 1.93 0.11 6.44
C GLY A 310 2.74 -0.84 7.33
N ILE A 311 2.52 -0.76 8.65
CA ILE A 311 3.08 -1.65 9.67
C ILE A 311 2.64 -3.10 9.45
N GLU A 312 1.41 -3.33 8.99
CA GLU A 312 0.92 -4.67 8.67
C GLU A 312 1.86 -5.38 7.68
N SER A 313 2.33 -4.67 6.65
CA SER A 313 3.24 -5.18 5.63
C SER A 313 4.70 -5.24 6.09
N SER A 314 5.23 -4.14 6.64
CA SER A 314 6.65 -4.05 7.03
C SER A 314 7.01 -4.98 8.19
N MET A 315 6.05 -5.30 9.06
CA MET A 315 6.22 -6.19 10.20
C MET A 315 5.51 -7.54 10.03
N GLU A 316 5.17 -7.95 8.80
CA GLU A 316 4.50 -9.22 8.50
C GLU A 316 5.21 -10.42 9.17
N ASP A 317 6.54 -10.49 9.10
CA ASP A 317 7.32 -11.59 9.69
C ASP A 317 7.17 -11.68 11.22
N TRP A 318 6.85 -10.58 11.91
CA TRP A 318 6.61 -10.54 13.35
C TRP A 318 5.14 -10.77 13.71
N LEU A 319 4.22 -10.18 12.93
CA LEU A 319 2.78 -10.20 13.18
C LEU A 319 2.12 -11.52 12.78
N THR A 320 2.60 -12.16 11.73
CA THR A 320 1.87 -13.23 11.05
C THR A 320 1.83 -14.55 11.83
N PRO A 321 0.67 -15.23 11.92
CA PRO A 321 0.60 -16.61 12.38
C PRO A 321 0.85 -17.61 11.25
N ASN A 322 0.92 -17.15 9.99
CA ASN A 322 0.94 -18.01 8.81
C ASN A 322 2.33 -18.56 8.46
N SER A 323 3.38 -18.09 9.10
CA SER A 323 4.74 -18.60 8.87
C SER A 323 4.90 -20.00 9.46
N SER A 324 5.62 -20.87 8.76
CA SER A 324 5.96 -22.24 9.19
C SER A 324 6.58 -22.32 10.60
N VAL A 325 7.23 -21.24 11.07
CA VAL A 325 7.80 -21.15 12.41
C VAL A 325 6.74 -21.07 13.51
N ARG A 326 5.54 -20.56 13.19
CA ARG A 326 4.41 -20.37 14.14
C ARG A 326 3.23 -21.28 13.84
N GLN A 327 3.23 -21.96 12.70
CA GLN A 327 2.17 -22.90 12.34
C GLN A 327 2.19 -24.12 13.26
N GLY A 328 1.03 -24.42 13.85
CA GLY A 328 0.74 -25.73 14.42
C GLY A 328 0.28 -26.69 13.34
N TYR A 329 0.16 -27.96 13.67
CA TYR A 329 -0.48 -28.92 12.77
C TYR A 329 -1.06 -30.12 13.50
N ARG A 330 -2.04 -30.75 12.86
CA ARG A 330 -2.57 -32.07 13.18
C ARG A 330 -2.27 -33.01 12.04
N LEU A 331 -1.55 -34.09 12.31
CA LEU A 331 -1.39 -35.17 11.35
C LEU A 331 -2.52 -36.17 11.58
N VAL A 332 -3.42 -36.32 10.61
CA VAL A 332 -4.60 -37.18 10.73
C VAL A 332 -4.55 -38.33 9.73
N GLU A 333 -4.90 -39.53 10.17
CA GLU A 333 -5.07 -40.68 9.28
C GLU A 333 -6.46 -40.64 8.64
N ARG A 334 -6.52 -40.86 7.33
CA ARG A 334 -7.74 -40.94 6.53
C ARG A 334 -8.02 -42.36 6.08
N ASP A 335 -9.30 -42.73 6.03
CA ASP A 335 -9.74 -43.94 5.36
C ASP A 335 -10.05 -43.71 3.86
N ASN A 336 -10.47 -44.77 3.17
CA ASN A 336 -10.82 -44.72 1.74
C ASN A 336 -12.01 -43.78 1.41
N PHE A 337 -12.73 -43.27 2.41
CA PHE A 337 -13.80 -42.29 2.28
C PHE A 337 -13.36 -40.88 2.72
N SER A 338 -12.05 -40.67 2.90
CA SER A 338 -11.43 -39.44 3.42
C SER A 338 -11.87 -39.05 4.83
N ARG A 339 -12.40 -39.98 5.63
CA ARG A 339 -12.77 -39.73 7.03
C ARG A 339 -11.54 -39.73 7.91
N VAL A 340 -11.48 -38.79 8.84
CA VAL A 340 -10.42 -38.77 9.87
C VAL A 340 -10.66 -39.92 10.85
N VAL A 341 -9.79 -40.92 10.83
CA VAL A 341 -9.87 -42.12 11.68
C VAL A 341 -9.17 -41.88 13.02
N ARG A 342 -8.00 -41.27 12.98
CA ARG A 342 -7.21 -40.95 14.18
C ARG A 342 -6.27 -39.79 13.96
N GLU A 343 -5.97 -39.10 15.05
CA GLU A 343 -4.87 -38.14 15.12
C GLU A 343 -3.58 -38.89 15.48
N LEU A 344 -2.54 -38.67 14.68
CA LEU A 344 -1.22 -39.27 14.84
C LEU A 344 -0.28 -38.34 15.61
N GLU A 345 -0.39 -37.03 15.35
CA GLU A 345 0.50 -36.01 15.88
C GLU A 345 -0.23 -34.68 16.01
N TYR A 346 0.10 -33.92 17.06
CA TYR A 346 -0.38 -32.57 17.33
C TYR A 346 0.76 -31.66 17.72
N VAL A 347 0.84 -30.51 17.04
CA VAL A 347 1.72 -29.40 17.40
C VAL A 347 0.85 -28.15 17.55
N GLU A 348 0.96 -27.51 18.71
CA GLU A 348 0.20 -26.29 19.02
C GLU A 348 0.70 -25.12 18.17
N PRO A 349 -0.19 -24.32 17.55
CA PRO A 349 0.20 -23.11 16.85
C PRO A 349 0.63 -22.01 17.82
N GLN A 350 1.48 -21.11 17.36
CA GLN A 350 1.92 -19.94 18.12
C GLN A 350 1.29 -18.66 17.56
N ASP A 351 1.03 -17.72 18.47
CA ASP A 351 0.52 -16.40 18.12
C ASP A 351 1.65 -15.51 17.57
N GLY A 352 1.26 -14.53 16.75
CA GLY A 352 2.15 -13.47 16.29
C GLY A 352 2.57 -12.54 17.42
N ASN A 353 3.72 -11.90 17.25
CA ASN A 353 4.25 -10.96 18.23
C ASN A 353 3.56 -9.60 18.14
N THR A 354 3.46 -8.91 19.27
CA THR A 354 2.95 -7.55 19.32
C THR A 354 4.02 -6.56 18.82
N VAL A 355 3.64 -5.68 17.90
CA VAL A 355 4.46 -4.56 17.44
C VAL A 355 4.03 -3.30 18.19
N LYS A 356 4.93 -2.76 19.01
CA LYS A 356 4.73 -1.50 19.71
C LYS A 356 5.34 -0.35 18.92
N LEU A 357 4.55 0.67 18.66
CA LEU A 357 4.95 1.86 17.93
C LEU A 357 5.39 2.99 18.88
N THR A 358 6.16 3.94 18.35
CA THR A 358 6.48 5.22 19.02
C THR A 358 5.32 6.21 18.96
N LEU A 359 4.36 5.97 18.06
CA LEU A 359 3.18 6.80 17.86
C LEU A 359 2.36 6.91 19.15
N ASN A 360 1.85 8.10 19.44
CA ASN A 360 0.92 8.34 20.54
C ASN A 360 -0.48 8.57 19.97
N ALA A 361 -1.45 7.72 20.35
CA ALA A 361 -2.79 7.76 19.76
C ALA A 361 -3.51 9.10 19.97
N SER A 362 -3.31 9.75 21.12
CA SER A 362 -3.88 11.08 21.39
C SER A 362 -3.22 12.16 20.55
N ALA A 363 -1.89 12.14 20.43
CA ALA A 363 -1.17 13.07 19.55
C ALA A 363 -1.60 12.88 18.09
N GLN A 364 -1.67 11.64 17.61
CA GLN A 364 -2.12 11.32 16.27
C GLN A 364 -3.53 11.86 15.99
N GLN A 365 -4.47 11.67 16.92
CA GLN A 365 -5.85 12.15 16.74
C GLN A 365 -5.91 13.68 16.63
N VAL A 366 -5.13 14.38 17.48
CA VAL A 366 -5.03 15.84 17.40
C VAL A 366 -4.40 16.26 16.07
N ALA A 367 -3.39 15.53 15.61
CA ALA A 367 -2.71 15.81 14.37
C ALA A 367 -3.62 15.66 13.15
N GLU A 368 -4.37 14.56 13.06
CA GLU A 368 -5.33 14.30 11.97
C GLU A 368 -6.46 15.34 11.95
N ARG A 369 -7.01 15.68 13.11
CA ARG A 369 -8.01 16.75 13.20
C ARG A 369 -7.44 18.09 12.74
N ALA A 370 -6.26 18.46 13.25
CA ALA A 370 -5.65 19.76 12.95
C ALA A 370 -5.31 19.90 11.45
N ILE A 371 -4.81 18.85 10.80
CA ILE A 371 -4.52 18.90 9.36
C ILE A 371 -5.81 18.90 8.53
N ALA A 372 -6.83 18.12 8.91
CA ALA A 372 -8.12 18.11 8.21
C ALA A 372 -8.82 19.48 8.26
N GLU A 373 -8.88 20.09 9.45
CA GLU A 373 -9.41 21.44 9.63
C GLU A 373 -8.63 22.47 8.82
N ASN A 374 -7.30 22.34 8.76
CA ASN A 374 -6.46 23.27 8.02
C ASN A 374 -6.64 23.16 6.50
N VAL A 375 -6.69 21.93 5.95
CA VAL A 375 -6.96 21.71 4.52
C VAL A 375 -8.33 22.28 4.14
N ASN A 376 -9.36 22.01 4.94
CA ASN A 376 -10.70 22.53 4.68
C ASN A 376 -10.76 24.07 4.75
N ASN A 377 -10.05 24.68 5.72
CA ASN A 377 -9.95 26.15 5.79
C ASN A 377 -9.22 26.72 4.56
N THR A 378 -8.09 26.13 4.19
CA THR A 378 -7.33 26.53 3.00
C THR A 378 -8.19 26.45 1.74
N ARG A 379 -8.94 25.34 1.57
CA ARG A 379 -9.85 25.15 0.45
C ARG A 379 -10.92 26.24 0.40
N ASN A 380 -11.57 26.54 1.53
CA ASN A 380 -12.58 27.61 1.62
C ASN A 380 -12.00 28.98 1.24
N ILE A 381 -10.77 29.26 1.66
CA ILE A 381 -10.05 30.49 1.31
C ILE A 381 -9.79 30.56 -0.19
N GLN A 382 -9.30 29.46 -0.80
CA GLN A 382 -9.04 29.39 -2.24
C GLN A 382 -10.31 29.62 -3.05
N GLU A 383 -11.41 28.95 -2.71
CA GLU A 383 -12.70 29.10 -3.39
C GLU A 383 -13.22 30.54 -3.33
N LYS A 384 -13.00 31.23 -2.20
CA LYS A 384 -13.33 32.66 -2.06
C LYS A 384 -12.46 33.54 -2.95
N TYR A 385 -11.16 33.25 -3.08
CA TYR A 385 -10.26 34.03 -3.94
C TYR A 385 -10.53 33.81 -5.44
N MET A 386 -10.89 32.59 -5.84
CA MET A 386 -11.18 32.26 -7.25
C MET A 386 -12.27 33.13 -7.87
N VAL A 387 -13.24 33.58 -7.07
CA VAL A 387 -14.35 34.43 -7.52
C VAL A 387 -14.11 35.93 -7.27
N SER A 388 -12.96 36.30 -6.70
CA SER A 388 -12.63 37.69 -6.43
C SER A 388 -12.29 38.44 -7.72
N PRO A 389 -12.90 39.63 -7.97
CA PRO A 389 -12.57 40.44 -9.14
C PRO A 389 -11.10 40.81 -9.25
N SER A 390 -10.42 41.07 -8.11
CA SER A 390 -9.01 41.42 -8.11
C SER A 390 -8.13 40.26 -8.57
N TRP A 391 -8.41 39.07 -8.04
CA TRP A 391 -7.63 37.87 -8.35
C TRP A 391 -7.83 37.42 -9.79
N LEU A 392 -9.06 37.51 -10.31
CA LEU A 392 -9.38 37.23 -11.70
C LEU A 392 -8.65 38.16 -12.67
N GLU A 393 -8.52 39.44 -12.33
CA GLU A 393 -7.76 40.39 -13.15
C GLU A 393 -6.25 40.10 -13.09
N ASP A 394 -5.70 39.86 -11.89
CA ASP A 394 -4.29 39.52 -11.69
C ASP A 394 -3.89 38.24 -12.47
N ASN A 395 -4.80 37.28 -12.59
CA ASN A 395 -4.56 35.99 -13.25
C ASN A 395 -5.16 35.89 -14.66
N ARG A 396 -5.73 36.97 -15.21
CA ARG A 396 -6.50 36.96 -16.48
C ARG A 396 -5.76 36.29 -17.63
N THR A 397 -4.47 36.60 -17.79
CA THR A 397 -3.63 36.04 -18.87
C THR A 397 -3.36 34.55 -18.66
N SER A 398 -3.08 34.13 -17.43
CA SER A 398 -2.87 32.72 -17.08
C SER A 398 -4.13 31.89 -17.33
N LEU A 399 -5.30 32.42 -16.95
CA LEU A 399 -6.59 31.77 -17.12
C LEU A 399 -6.99 31.64 -18.60
N ALA A 400 -6.76 32.68 -19.40
CA ALA A 400 -7.10 32.69 -20.83
C ALA A 400 -6.26 31.71 -21.67
N ASN A 401 -5.01 31.46 -21.27
CA ASN A 401 -4.09 30.59 -22.00
C ASN A 401 -4.08 29.14 -21.50
N ARG A 402 -4.82 28.82 -20.42
CA ARG A 402 -4.84 27.48 -19.82
C ARG A 402 -5.72 26.52 -20.63
N ASN A 403 -5.21 25.30 -20.86
CA ASN A 403 -6.03 24.20 -21.36
C ASN A 403 -6.71 23.49 -20.18
N TRP A 404 -7.97 23.81 -19.94
CA TRP A 404 -8.75 23.33 -18.80
C TRP A 404 -9.13 21.85 -18.87
N GLU A 405 -9.23 21.27 -20.07
CA GLU A 405 -9.50 19.84 -20.23
C GLU A 405 -8.29 19.00 -19.83
N LYS A 406 -7.09 19.50 -20.12
CA LYS A 406 -5.83 18.79 -19.82
C LYS A 406 -5.30 19.09 -18.42
N TYR A 407 -5.47 20.31 -17.95
CA TYR A 407 -4.94 20.79 -16.67
C TYR A 407 -6.06 21.53 -15.94
N PRO A 408 -7.00 20.82 -15.28
CA PRO A 408 -7.96 21.46 -14.39
C PRO A 408 -7.23 22.20 -13.25
N LEU A 409 -7.91 23.12 -12.57
CA LEU A 409 -7.33 23.80 -11.41
C LEU A 409 -7.32 22.84 -10.23
N GLU A 410 -6.15 22.65 -9.63
CA GLU A 410 -5.97 21.79 -8.46
C GLU A 410 -5.87 22.63 -7.19
N LEU A 411 -6.69 22.32 -6.19
CA LEU A 411 -6.77 23.05 -4.93
C LEU A 411 -6.47 22.13 -3.75
N ALA A 412 -6.45 22.67 -2.53
CA ALA A 412 -6.15 21.89 -1.34
C ALA A 412 -7.21 20.79 -1.10
N GLU A 413 -6.80 19.53 -1.28
CA GLU A 413 -7.61 18.34 -0.98
C GLU A 413 -6.84 17.35 -0.10
N HIS A 414 -5.52 17.54 0.02
CA HIS A 414 -4.60 16.70 0.75
C HIS A 414 -3.85 17.50 1.81
N GLY A 415 -3.44 16.82 2.87
CA GLY A 415 -2.57 17.42 3.87
C GLY A 415 -1.81 16.37 4.66
N VAL A 416 -0.61 16.75 5.08
CA VAL A 416 0.26 15.90 5.89
C VAL A 416 0.78 16.70 7.08
N MET A 417 0.85 16.07 8.24
CA MET A 417 1.63 16.55 9.36
C MET A 417 2.46 15.42 9.97
N VAL A 418 3.78 15.59 9.98
CA VAL A 418 4.72 14.67 10.63
C VAL A 418 5.26 15.35 11.88
N VAL A 419 5.20 14.66 13.01
CA VAL A 419 5.70 15.10 14.32
C VAL A 419 6.73 14.09 14.80
N LEU A 420 7.97 14.56 14.96
CA LEU A 420 9.09 13.79 15.48
C LEU A 420 9.50 14.32 16.85
N ASP A 421 10.10 13.48 17.68
CA ASP A 421 10.92 13.95 18.79
C ASP A 421 12.36 14.30 18.35
N MET A 422 13.21 14.70 19.30
CA MET A 422 14.60 15.08 19.01
C MET A 422 15.54 13.91 18.64
N GLU A 423 15.06 12.66 18.72
CA GLU A 423 15.77 11.45 18.30
C GLU A 423 15.16 10.85 17.02
N ASP A 424 14.36 11.65 16.29
CA ASP A 424 13.63 11.29 15.07
C ASP A 424 12.63 10.12 15.24
N ARG A 425 12.10 9.90 16.45
CA ARG A 425 10.99 8.96 16.67
C ARG A 425 9.66 9.61 16.31
N VAL A 426 8.82 8.90 15.57
CA VAL A 426 7.52 9.42 15.11
C VAL A 426 6.51 9.42 16.26
N LEU A 427 6.09 10.61 16.71
CA LEU A 427 5.03 10.76 17.70
C LEU A 427 3.64 10.81 17.06
N ALA A 428 3.55 11.42 15.87
CA ALA A 428 2.36 11.44 15.03
C ALA A 428 2.75 11.58 13.55
N MET A 429 2.00 10.91 12.67
CA MET A 429 2.12 10.99 11.22
C MET A 429 0.71 11.02 10.62
N ALA A 430 0.13 12.21 10.54
CA ALA A 430 -1.21 12.42 10.04
C ALA A 430 -1.22 12.64 8.54
N ASN A 431 -2.13 11.96 7.85
CA ASN A 431 -2.44 12.16 6.44
C ASN A 431 -3.93 12.53 6.34
N TYR A 432 -4.27 13.37 5.38
CA TYR A 432 -5.64 13.71 5.03
C TYR A 432 -5.81 13.63 3.50
N PRO A 433 -6.89 13.02 3.00
CA PRO A 433 -7.97 12.36 3.75
C PRO A 433 -7.58 11.01 4.38
N THR A 434 -8.35 10.56 5.37
CA THR A 434 -8.24 9.23 5.99
C THR A 434 -9.30 8.27 5.46
N TYR A 435 -9.16 6.97 5.72
CA TYR A 435 -10.13 5.92 5.37
C TYR A 435 -10.24 4.87 6.48
N ASP A 436 -11.35 4.13 6.52
CA ASP A 436 -11.56 3.07 7.52
C ASP A 436 -10.84 1.78 7.11
N LEU A 437 -9.94 1.30 7.96
CA LEU A 437 -9.21 0.05 7.74
C LEU A 437 -10.12 -1.18 7.79
N ASN A 438 -11.20 -1.15 8.58
CA ASN A 438 -12.11 -2.30 8.70
C ASN A 438 -12.88 -2.54 7.41
N ALA A 439 -13.16 -1.49 6.62
CA ALA A 439 -13.74 -1.62 5.28
C ALA A 439 -12.87 -2.48 4.36
N LEU A 440 -11.53 -2.35 4.45
CA LEU A 440 -10.59 -3.13 3.65
C LEU A 440 -10.50 -4.61 4.08
N VAL A 441 -10.85 -4.94 5.32
CA VAL A 441 -10.94 -6.34 5.80
C VAL A 441 -12.25 -6.98 5.38
N GLY A 442 -13.37 -6.25 5.49
CA GLY A 442 -14.69 -6.75 5.12
C GLY A 442 -14.80 -7.12 3.65
N ALA A 443 -14.03 -6.42 2.79
CA ALA A 443 -14.22 -6.40 1.34
C ALA A 443 -15.63 -5.93 0.94
N GLY A 444 -15.84 -5.60 -0.34
CA GLY A 444 -17.13 -5.10 -0.83
C GLY A 444 -17.09 -3.66 -1.34
N ASP A 445 -18.23 -2.98 -1.30
CA ASP A 445 -18.40 -1.69 -1.95
C ASP A 445 -17.63 -0.56 -1.26
N GLU A 446 -17.55 -0.54 0.08
CA GLU A 446 -16.73 0.46 0.78
C GLU A 446 -15.24 0.28 0.48
N ALA A 447 -14.75 -0.97 0.48
CA ALA A 447 -13.37 -1.27 0.12
C ALA A 447 -13.07 -0.83 -1.32
N ARG A 448 -13.99 -1.10 -2.25
CA ARG A 448 -13.88 -0.70 -3.66
C ARG A 448 -13.90 0.82 -3.81
N ALA A 449 -14.74 1.53 -3.04
CA ALA A 449 -14.77 2.99 -3.05
C ALA A 449 -13.43 3.58 -2.59
N ILE A 450 -12.81 3.03 -1.55
CA ILE A 450 -11.48 3.46 -1.08
C ILE A 450 -10.40 3.19 -2.13
N LEU A 451 -10.38 1.99 -2.72
CA LEU A 451 -9.35 1.57 -3.67
C LEU A 451 -9.46 2.24 -5.05
N MET A 452 -10.66 2.70 -5.44
CA MET A 452 -10.92 3.36 -6.72
C MET A 452 -11.03 4.88 -6.60
N ASP A 453 -10.80 5.45 -5.41
CA ASP A 453 -10.83 6.89 -5.18
C ASP A 453 -9.72 7.59 -5.96
N ASP A 454 -10.08 8.59 -6.75
CA ASP A 454 -9.19 9.33 -7.64
C ASP A 454 -8.17 10.20 -6.89
N ARG A 455 -8.42 10.48 -5.60
CA ARG A 455 -7.51 11.20 -4.71
C ARG A 455 -6.38 10.32 -4.16
N ASN A 456 -6.29 9.04 -4.54
CA ASN A 456 -5.23 8.11 -4.08
C ASN A 456 -5.10 8.02 -2.54
N LEU A 457 -6.21 7.76 -1.85
CA LEU A 457 -6.28 7.72 -0.38
C LEU A 457 -5.25 6.79 0.28
N MET A 458 -4.89 5.70 -0.41
CA MET A 458 -3.95 4.69 0.06
C MET A 458 -2.50 5.19 0.13
N LEU A 459 -2.15 6.25 -0.61
CA LEU A 459 -0.79 6.77 -0.62
C LEU A 459 -0.48 7.45 0.72
N ASN A 460 0.61 7.03 1.38
CA ASN A 460 1.16 7.77 2.51
C ASN A 460 1.98 8.97 2.01
N TYR A 461 1.35 10.13 1.91
CA TYR A 461 1.98 11.36 1.40
C TYR A 461 3.16 11.83 2.27
N ALA A 462 3.24 11.42 3.54
CA ALA A 462 4.37 11.76 4.41
C ALA A 462 5.72 11.20 3.93
N ILE A 463 5.70 10.01 3.31
CA ILE A 463 6.90 9.28 2.91
C ILE A 463 6.97 9.02 1.40
N GLY A 464 5.81 8.97 0.73
CA GLY A 464 5.67 8.59 -0.67
C GLY A 464 5.52 9.76 -1.63
N SER A 465 5.32 10.99 -1.12
CA SER A 465 5.21 12.20 -1.95
C SER A 465 6.43 13.10 -1.80
N ARG A 466 6.85 13.71 -2.91
CA ARG A 466 7.91 14.72 -2.94
C ARG A 466 7.34 16.02 -3.46
N ALA A 467 7.73 17.12 -2.85
CA ALA A 467 7.41 18.44 -3.38
C ALA A 467 8.56 19.41 -3.17
N THR A 468 8.58 20.45 -4.00
CA THR A 468 9.56 21.53 -3.92
C THR A 468 9.47 22.18 -2.54
N PRO A 469 10.54 22.20 -1.72
CA PRO A 469 10.48 22.74 -0.36
C PRO A 469 10.31 24.26 -0.32
N GLY A 470 10.83 24.95 -1.33
CA GLY A 470 10.92 26.40 -1.31
C GLY A 470 11.68 26.90 -0.08
N SER A 471 11.14 27.95 0.56
CA SER A 471 11.88 28.72 1.57
C SER A 471 12.30 27.95 2.84
N ILE A 472 11.79 26.75 3.10
CA ILE A 472 12.29 25.92 4.22
C ILE A 472 13.73 25.43 3.97
N PHE A 473 14.17 25.33 2.71
CA PHE A 473 15.53 24.94 2.36
C PHE A 473 16.58 26.01 2.69
N LYS A 474 16.16 27.27 2.89
CA LYS A 474 17.07 28.38 3.19
C LYS A 474 17.89 28.17 4.47
N MET A 475 17.44 27.33 5.39
CA MET A 475 18.21 27.05 6.61
C MET A 475 19.44 26.19 6.30
N VAL A 476 19.38 25.26 5.32
CA VAL A 476 20.54 24.57 4.75
C VAL A 476 21.54 25.57 4.17
N SER A 477 21.07 26.46 3.30
CA SER A 477 21.91 27.46 2.64
C SER A 477 22.53 28.45 3.64
N GLY A 478 21.75 28.89 4.64
CA GLY A 478 22.19 29.80 5.69
C GLY A 478 23.26 29.18 6.58
N TYR A 479 23.00 27.97 7.08
CA TYR A 479 23.96 27.23 7.90
C TYR A 479 25.24 26.91 7.11
N GLY A 480 25.10 26.43 5.86
CA GLY A 480 26.25 26.15 5.01
C GLY A 480 27.11 27.39 4.75
N ALA A 481 26.49 28.56 4.51
CA ALA A 481 27.22 29.80 4.27
C ALA A 481 28.02 30.27 5.50
N LEU A 482 27.44 30.13 6.69
CA LEU A 482 28.11 30.43 7.96
C LEU A 482 29.26 29.44 8.23
N ASN A 483 29.01 28.14 8.05
CA ASN A 483 29.99 27.10 8.36
C ASN A 483 31.19 27.12 7.40
N GLU A 484 30.99 27.51 6.14
CA GLU A 484 32.08 27.74 5.17
C GLU A 484 32.83 29.06 5.40
N GLY A 485 32.33 29.95 6.25
CA GLY A 485 32.89 31.29 6.44
C GLY A 485 32.70 32.23 5.24
N VAL A 486 31.81 31.89 4.30
CA VAL A 486 31.45 32.77 3.17
C VAL A 486 30.38 33.82 3.54
N LEU A 487 29.85 33.69 4.76
CA LEU A 487 29.00 34.67 5.44
C LEU A 487 29.48 34.78 6.90
N THR A 488 29.66 35.99 7.40
CA THR A 488 29.90 36.19 8.85
C THR A 488 28.57 36.44 9.58
N PRO A 489 28.45 36.11 10.89
CA PRO A 489 27.22 36.34 11.65
C PRO A 489 26.68 37.77 11.62
N THR A 490 27.56 38.76 11.49
CA THR A 490 27.24 40.19 11.49
C THR A 490 27.22 40.82 10.10
N GLU A 491 27.56 40.06 9.06
CA GLU A 491 27.53 40.57 7.69
C GLU A 491 26.09 40.90 7.29
N ARG A 492 25.93 42.01 6.56
CA ARG A 492 24.63 42.49 6.11
C ARG A 492 24.56 42.52 4.60
N ILE A 493 23.49 41.95 4.04
CA ILE A 493 23.21 41.91 2.61
C ILE A 493 21.86 42.57 2.36
N SER A 494 21.80 43.42 1.33
CA SER A 494 20.60 44.17 0.96
C SER A 494 19.93 43.57 -0.26
N ASP A 495 18.59 43.53 -0.25
CA ASP A 495 17.80 43.22 -1.44
C ASP A 495 17.86 44.38 -2.44
N LEU A 496 18.49 44.13 -3.60
CA LEU A 496 18.64 45.11 -4.69
C LEU A 496 17.55 44.98 -5.76
N GLY A 497 16.56 44.12 -5.59
CA GLY A 497 15.49 43.88 -6.56
C GLY A 497 15.72 42.63 -7.41
N TYR A 498 15.95 42.80 -8.71
CA TYR A 498 16.24 41.68 -9.61
C TYR A 498 17.68 41.20 -9.42
N TYR A 499 17.87 39.88 -9.33
CA TYR A 499 19.19 39.28 -9.18
C TYR A 499 19.78 38.97 -10.56
N THR A 500 20.47 39.96 -11.14
CA THR A 500 20.87 39.96 -12.57
C THR A 500 22.24 39.34 -12.85
N ARG A 501 22.89 38.71 -11.85
CA ARG A 501 24.24 38.16 -11.98
C ARG A 501 24.37 37.09 -13.06
N TYR A 502 23.35 36.25 -13.23
CA TYR A 502 23.34 35.15 -14.21
C TYR A 502 22.34 35.35 -15.35
N ASN A 503 21.51 36.40 -15.24
CA ASN A 503 20.53 36.76 -16.25
C ASN A 503 20.38 38.28 -16.28
N ALA A 504 20.90 38.91 -17.33
CA ALA A 504 20.84 40.37 -17.48
C ALA A 504 19.44 40.88 -17.87
N ASP A 505 18.55 40.00 -18.34
CA ASP A 505 17.18 40.34 -18.68
C ASP A 505 16.31 40.35 -17.41
N GLU A 506 15.94 41.55 -16.95
CA GLU A 506 15.10 41.74 -15.76
C GLU A 506 13.69 41.14 -15.91
N SER A 507 13.22 40.86 -17.14
CA SER A 507 11.92 40.22 -17.33
C SER A 507 11.93 38.74 -16.90
N THR A 508 13.10 38.12 -16.87
CA THR A 508 13.30 36.70 -16.55
C THR A 508 14.26 36.47 -15.37
N ALA A 509 14.94 37.52 -14.89
CA ALA A 509 15.81 37.45 -13.72
C ALA A 509 15.00 37.18 -12.43
N PRO A 510 15.49 36.31 -11.53
CA PRO A 510 14.79 36.02 -10.29
C PRO A 510 14.81 37.24 -9.36
N LYS A 511 13.72 37.41 -8.61
CA LYS A 511 13.56 38.50 -7.62
C LYS A 511 13.06 37.96 -6.29
N CYS A 512 13.07 38.85 -5.29
CA CYS A 512 12.42 38.60 -4.01
C CYS A 512 10.90 38.66 -4.10
N TRP A 513 10.22 38.04 -3.14
CA TRP A 513 8.76 38.03 -3.04
C TRP A 513 8.18 39.40 -2.64
N ILE A 514 8.99 40.24 -1.98
CA ILE A 514 8.54 41.56 -1.52
C ILE A 514 8.31 42.52 -2.70
N ASN A 515 7.23 43.30 -2.62
CA ASN A 515 6.95 44.34 -3.59
C ASN A 515 8.02 45.44 -3.56
N SER A 516 8.34 46.03 -4.72
CA SER A 516 9.32 47.12 -4.86
C SER A 516 9.09 48.29 -3.90
N SER A 517 7.84 48.64 -3.61
CA SER A 517 7.51 49.75 -2.70
C SER A 517 7.89 49.47 -1.23
N TYR A 518 7.93 48.19 -0.84
CA TYR A 518 8.28 47.77 0.52
C TYR A 518 9.70 47.20 0.64
N ARG A 519 10.49 47.23 -0.44
CA ARG A 519 11.85 46.66 -0.48
C ARG A 519 12.78 47.20 0.61
N HIS A 520 12.55 48.42 1.09
CA HIS A 520 13.30 48.99 2.21
C HIS A 520 13.28 48.13 3.49
N LYS A 521 12.25 47.28 3.68
CA LYS A 521 12.19 46.30 4.77
C LYS A 521 13.20 45.16 4.63
N HIS A 522 13.68 44.90 3.42
CA HIS A 522 14.65 43.86 3.11
C HIS A 522 16.07 44.42 2.87
N TYR A 523 16.33 45.65 3.33
CA TYR A 523 17.64 46.27 3.21
C TYR A 523 18.52 45.94 4.43
N ASN A 524 19.83 45.75 4.21
CA ASN A 524 20.83 45.64 5.26
C ASN A 524 20.54 44.53 6.29
N GLN A 525 20.17 43.33 5.82
CA GLN A 525 19.78 42.20 6.68
C GLN A 525 20.97 41.30 7.01
N THR A 526 21.03 40.82 8.25
CA THR A 526 21.84 39.70 8.72
C THR A 526 21.18 38.36 8.38
N ILE A 527 21.82 37.23 8.70
CA ILE A 527 21.23 35.90 8.51
C ILE A 527 19.91 35.71 9.29
N VAL A 528 19.82 36.27 10.50
CA VAL A 528 18.63 36.18 11.36
C VAL A 528 17.45 36.90 10.70
N GLU A 529 17.66 38.16 10.31
CA GLU A 529 16.66 38.98 9.60
C GLU A 529 16.29 38.36 8.25
N GLY A 530 17.28 37.88 7.49
CA GLY A 530 17.09 37.24 6.19
C GLY A 530 16.21 35.98 6.25
N LEU A 531 16.33 35.17 7.31
CA LEU A 531 15.47 34.02 7.57
C LEU A 531 14.06 34.44 8.03
N ALA A 532 13.97 35.37 8.98
CA ALA A 532 12.72 35.87 9.55
C ALA A 532 11.81 36.50 8.48
N HIS A 533 12.39 37.35 7.63
CA HIS A 533 11.71 38.01 6.50
C HIS A 533 11.71 37.14 5.23
N SER A 534 12.37 35.98 5.26
CA SER A 534 12.46 35.03 4.15
C SER A 534 12.94 35.70 2.85
N CYS A 535 13.95 36.57 2.90
CA CYS A 535 14.43 37.37 1.77
C CYS A 535 15.09 36.49 0.68
N ASN A 536 14.47 36.31 -0.49
CA ASN A 536 15.07 35.46 -1.54
C ASN A 536 16.40 36.04 -2.05
N TYR A 537 16.51 37.36 -2.19
CA TYR A 537 17.74 38.00 -2.71
C TYR A 537 18.95 37.66 -1.84
N PHE A 538 18.79 37.73 -0.52
CA PHE A 538 19.81 37.34 0.45
C PHE A 538 20.32 35.91 0.17
N PHE A 539 19.41 34.96 -0.03
CA PHE A 539 19.75 33.56 -0.28
C PHE A 539 20.22 33.28 -1.72
N TYR A 540 19.87 34.10 -2.71
CA TYR A 540 20.48 34.03 -4.05
C TYR A 540 21.97 34.38 -3.97
N GLU A 541 22.33 35.41 -3.21
CA GLU A 541 23.73 35.77 -2.97
C GLU A 541 24.46 34.65 -2.20
N LEU A 542 23.84 34.07 -1.18
CA LEU A 542 24.44 32.89 -0.50
C LEU A 542 24.62 31.70 -1.43
N GLY A 543 23.63 31.42 -2.28
CA GLY A 543 23.73 30.35 -3.28
C GLY A 543 24.87 30.57 -4.26
N HIS A 544 25.07 31.81 -4.70
CA HIS A 544 26.21 32.17 -5.55
C HIS A 544 27.55 31.93 -4.83
N ARG A 545 27.67 32.34 -3.56
CA ARG A 545 28.91 32.21 -2.78
C ARG A 545 29.25 30.76 -2.41
N LEU A 546 28.22 29.95 -2.16
CA LEU A 546 28.40 28.52 -1.84
C LEU A 546 28.71 27.69 -3.09
N GLY A 547 28.04 27.97 -4.20
CA GLY A 547 28.08 27.10 -5.36
C GLY A 547 27.33 25.78 -5.15
N GLU A 548 27.25 25.00 -6.22
CA GLU A 548 26.51 23.73 -6.28
C GLU A 548 27.03 22.69 -5.27
N GLU A 549 28.32 22.37 -5.31
CA GLU A 549 28.90 21.25 -4.55
C GLU A 549 28.69 21.41 -3.04
N ARG A 550 28.89 22.63 -2.53
CA ARG A 550 28.73 22.92 -1.09
C ARG A 550 27.27 22.86 -0.68
N LEU A 551 26.36 23.44 -1.48
CA LEU A 551 24.92 23.36 -1.23
C LEU A 551 24.45 21.90 -1.16
N TYR A 552 24.83 21.09 -2.14
CA TYR A 552 24.49 19.68 -2.17
C TYR A 552 25.06 18.93 -0.95
N ARG A 553 26.33 19.17 -0.60
CA ARG A 553 26.98 18.54 0.56
C ARG A 553 26.26 18.88 1.87
N TYR A 554 25.89 20.13 2.11
CA TYR A 554 25.15 20.50 3.33
C TYR A 554 23.76 19.86 3.34
N ALA A 555 23.07 19.81 2.21
CA ALA A 555 21.80 19.11 2.13
C ALA A 555 21.93 17.61 2.43
N THR A 556 23.00 16.96 1.96
CA THR A 556 23.36 15.58 2.34
C THR A 556 23.62 15.46 3.84
N GLN A 557 24.34 16.41 4.43
CA GLN A 557 24.62 16.41 5.86
C GLN A 557 23.36 16.51 6.72
N PHE A 558 22.34 17.25 6.27
CA PHE A 558 21.01 17.29 6.89
C PHE A 558 20.12 16.06 6.56
N GLY A 559 20.64 15.10 5.80
CA GLY A 559 19.90 13.88 5.43
C GLY A 559 18.88 14.05 4.31
N LEU A 560 18.92 15.14 3.53
CA LEU A 560 17.93 15.41 2.47
C LEU A 560 18.21 14.67 1.15
N THR A 561 19.30 13.92 1.04
CA THR A 561 19.69 13.20 -0.19
C THR A 561 19.64 11.67 -0.05
N SER A 562 19.14 11.17 1.08
CA SER A 562 19.04 9.75 1.44
C SER A 562 17.61 9.43 1.91
N LEU A 563 17.29 8.14 1.97
CA LEU A 563 16.09 7.69 2.68
C LEU A 563 16.20 8.05 4.16
N THR A 564 15.07 8.26 4.82
CA THR A 564 15.02 8.53 6.25
C THR A 564 15.17 7.28 7.10
N GLY A 565 14.93 6.10 6.51
CA GLY A 565 15.05 4.82 7.19
C GLY A 565 13.79 4.41 7.97
N ILE A 566 12.67 5.08 7.71
CA ILE A 566 11.39 4.80 8.36
C ILE A 566 10.88 3.37 8.08
N ASP A 567 10.17 2.81 9.06
CA ASP A 567 9.74 1.41 9.09
C ASP A 567 8.50 1.12 8.24
N LEU A 568 8.27 1.92 7.21
CA LEU A 568 7.08 1.87 6.37
C LEU A 568 7.48 1.58 4.92
N PRO A 569 6.70 0.75 4.20
CA PRO A 569 6.94 0.52 2.79
C PRO A 569 6.63 1.79 1.98
N GLY A 570 7.21 1.88 0.77
CA GLY A 570 6.89 2.96 -0.17
C GLY A 570 7.57 4.31 0.10
N GLU A 571 8.56 4.36 1.00
CA GLU A 571 9.38 5.56 1.17
C GLU A 571 10.12 5.92 -0.13
N VAL A 572 10.02 7.19 -0.52
CA VAL A 572 10.77 7.73 -1.66
C VAL A 572 11.90 8.66 -1.20
N ARG A 573 13.02 8.59 -1.89
CA ARG A 573 14.19 9.43 -1.60
C ARG A 573 13.96 10.88 -2.07
N SER A 574 14.26 11.85 -1.21
CA SER A 574 14.32 13.27 -1.56
C SER A 574 15.42 13.56 -2.61
N VAL A 575 15.22 14.56 -3.46
CA VAL A 575 16.14 14.98 -4.53
C VAL A 575 16.56 16.42 -4.30
N VAL A 576 17.87 16.68 -4.26
CA VAL A 576 18.43 18.02 -4.08
C VAL A 576 19.18 18.43 -5.33
N GLY A 577 18.97 19.66 -5.78
CA GLY A 577 19.56 20.22 -6.98
C GLY A 577 21.08 20.12 -7.05
N SER A 578 21.55 19.45 -8.10
CA SER A 578 22.93 19.32 -8.56
C SER A 578 22.93 18.86 -10.03
N GLN A 579 24.07 18.94 -10.71
CA GLN A 579 24.28 18.42 -12.06
C GLN A 579 23.89 16.96 -12.16
N ASN A 580 24.30 16.11 -11.21
CA ASN A 580 24.02 14.67 -11.28
C ASN A 580 22.54 14.34 -11.02
N THR A 581 21.84 15.13 -10.20
CA THR A 581 20.39 14.96 -10.03
C THR A 581 19.59 15.53 -11.19
N LEU A 582 20.08 16.61 -11.83
CA LEU A 582 19.46 17.16 -13.03
C LEU A 582 19.60 16.16 -14.18
N TYR A 583 20.83 15.74 -14.45
CA TYR A 583 21.14 14.75 -15.46
C TYR A 583 22.43 13.99 -15.12
N ASP A 584 22.29 12.68 -14.90
CA ASP A 584 23.41 11.78 -14.69
C ASP A 584 23.82 11.13 -16.03
N PRO A 585 24.99 11.50 -16.61
CA PRO A 585 25.44 10.95 -17.88
C PRO A 585 25.80 9.47 -17.80
N THR A 586 26.04 8.91 -16.61
CA THR A 586 26.38 7.49 -16.42
C THR A 586 25.16 6.57 -16.48
N LYS A 587 23.96 7.15 -16.36
CA LYS A 587 22.70 6.41 -16.29
C LYS A 587 21.92 6.46 -17.61
N ALA A 588 21.07 5.46 -17.81
CA ALA A 588 20.13 5.46 -18.92
C ALA A 588 19.13 6.63 -18.80
N VAL A 589 18.68 7.18 -19.93
CA VAL A 589 17.74 8.31 -19.95
C VAL A 589 16.30 7.77 -19.94
N ASN A 590 15.86 7.31 -18.77
CA ASN A 590 14.49 6.85 -18.54
C ASN A 590 14.08 7.07 -17.07
N GLU A 591 12.79 6.94 -16.78
CA GLU A 591 12.19 7.26 -15.48
C GLU A 591 12.71 6.37 -14.33
N ALA A 592 13.18 5.16 -14.65
CA ALA A 592 13.72 4.25 -13.63
C ALA A 592 15.16 4.60 -13.22
N ASN A 593 15.88 5.38 -14.02
CA ASN A 593 17.31 5.63 -13.84
C ASN A 593 17.63 7.10 -13.54
N GLN A 594 16.90 8.05 -14.12
CA GLN A 594 17.11 9.48 -13.86
C GLN A 594 16.28 9.96 -12.67
N ASP A 595 16.82 10.88 -11.88
CA ASP A 595 16.12 11.44 -10.72
C ASP A 595 15.03 12.45 -11.11
N THR A 596 15.10 13.01 -12.33
CA THR A 596 14.17 14.02 -12.85
C THR A 596 13.70 13.69 -14.28
N SER A 597 12.56 14.26 -14.69
CA SER A 597 12.01 14.10 -16.03
C SER A 597 12.64 15.02 -17.08
N ILE A 598 13.35 16.08 -16.66
CA ILE A 598 14.00 17.05 -17.57
C ILE A 598 14.91 16.37 -18.61
N PRO A 599 15.85 15.47 -18.26
CA PRO A 599 16.70 14.83 -19.25
C PRO A 599 15.90 13.97 -20.23
N ILE A 600 14.79 13.37 -19.80
CA ILE A 600 13.90 12.57 -20.65
C ILE A 600 13.17 13.46 -21.66
N ILE A 601 12.68 14.61 -21.21
CA ILE A 601 12.03 15.61 -22.06
C ILE A 601 13.02 16.16 -23.09
N ALA A 602 14.20 16.59 -22.64
CA ALA A 602 15.26 17.09 -23.53
C ALA A 602 15.71 16.04 -24.55
N PHE A 603 15.93 14.80 -24.11
CA PHE A 603 16.29 13.68 -24.99
C PHE A 603 15.26 13.45 -26.09
N ASN A 604 13.98 13.40 -25.72
CA ASN A 604 12.89 13.21 -26.69
C ASN A 604 12.71 14.43 -27.61
N ALA A 605 12.93 15.64 -27.10
CA ALA A 605 12.89 16.87 -27.89
C ALA A 605 14.01 16.90 -28.93
N ILE A 606 15.25 16.57 -28.54
CA ILE A 606 16.39 16.43 -29.45
C ILE A 606 16.10 15.39 -30.53
N LYS A 607 15.66 14.18 -30.15
CA LYS A 607 15.31 13.12 -31.11
C LYS A 607 14.28 13.60 -32.13
N LYS A 608 13.19 14.21 -31.65
CA LYS A 608 12.10 14.72 -32.50
C LYS A 608 12.59 15.82 -33.44
N HIS A 609 13.38 16.76 -32.92
CA HIS A 609 13.95 17.86 -33.70
C HIS A 609 14.87 17.36 -34.81
N LEU A 610 15.81 16.47 -34.48
CA LEU A 610 16.77 15.92 -35.44
C LEU A 610 16.08 15.07 -36.52
N ARG A 611 15.05 14.30 -36.14
CA ARG A 611 14.20 13.57 -37.10
C ARG A 611 13.52 14.52 -38.08
N ASN A 612 12.91 15.61 -37.61
CA ASN A 612 12.25 16.60 -38.47
C ASN A 612 13.26 17.30 -39.40
N CYS A 613 14.44 17.63 -38.88
CA CYS A 613 15.52 18.22 -39.66
C CYS A 613 16.00 17.30 -40.78
N GLY A 614 16.12 15.99 -40.52
CA GLY A 614 16.44 14.97 -41.52
C GLY A 614 15.34 14.80 -42.57
N ALA A 615 14.09 14.63 -42.12
CA ALA A 615 12.93 14.40 -42.99
C ALA A 615 12.72 15.55 -43.99
N SER A 616 12.87 16.79 -43.54
CA SER A 616 12.79 17.99 -44.41
C SER A 616 13.84 18.03 -45.53
N ARG A 617 14.85 17.14 -45.48
CA ARG A 617 15.96 17.03 -46.44
C ARG A 617 16.04 15.65 -47.08
N GLY A 618 14.98 14.84 -46.96
CA GLY A 618 14.89 13.51 -47.58
C GLY A 618 15.75 12.43 -46.92
N MET A 619 16.15 12.62 -45.66
CA MET A 619 16.84 11.61 -44.87
C MET A 619 15.90 11.00 -43.84
N ASP A 620 15.98 9.69 -43.68
CA ASP A 620 15.27 8.94 -42.66
C ASP A 620 16.26 8.29 -41.70
N TYR A 621 15.99 8.38 -40.41
CA TYR A 621 16.87 7.87 -39.35
C TYR A 621 16.09 6.87 -38.50
N ASP A 622 16.69 5.71 -38.27
CA ASP A 622 16.17 4.78 -37.27
C ASP A 622 16.22 5.39 -35.86
N ASP A 623 15.34 4.90 -34.99
CA ASP A 623 15.18 5.45 -33.63
C ASP A 623 16.39 5.16 -32.73
N GLU A 624 17.14 4.09 -33.01
CA GLU A 624 18.32 3.70 -32.26
C GLU A 624 19.46 4.70 -32.48
N ARG A 625 19.78 5.04 -33.73
CA ARG A 625 20.77 6.07 -34.09
C ARG A 625 20.40 7.44 -33.53
N LEU A 626 19.13 7.83 -33.62
CA LEU A 626 18.66 9.08 -33.01
C LEU A 626 18.85 9.07 -31.48
N SER A 627 18.61 7.93 -30.84
CA SER A 627 18.81 7.76 -29.40
C SER A 627 20.29 7.85 -29.00
N ILE A 628 21.18 7.19 -29.75
CA ILE A 628 22.64 7.26 -29.55
C ILE A 628 23.12 8.70 -29.73
N CYS A 629 22.71 9.37 -30.81
CA CYS A 629 23.08 10.74 -31.09
C CYS A 629 22.61 11.70 -29.98
N ALA A 630 21.32 11.61 -29.60
CA ALA A 630 20.77 12.46 -28.54
C ALA A 630 21.50 12.26 -27.21
N LYS A 631 21.82 11.01 -26.86
CA LYS A 631 22.59 10.68 -25.65
C LYS A 631 24.00 11.28 -25.70
N ARG A 632 24.75 11.07 -26.80
CA ARG A 632 26.11 11.63 -26.98
C ARG A 632 26.11 13.15 -26.87
N LEU A 633 25.10 13.82 -27.42
CA LEU A 633 24.97 15.29 -27.36
C LEU A 633 24.73 15.79 -25.93
N MET A 634 23.82 15.14 -25.20
CA MET A 634 23.57 15.47 -23.80
C MET A 634 24.79 15.20 -22.90
N ASP A 635 25.45 14.05 -23.08
CA ASP A 635 26.68 13.71 -22.34
C ASP A 635 27.78 14.72 -22.60
N MET A 636 27.91 15.17 -23.85
CA MET A 636 28.88 16.19 -24.22
C MET A 636 28.58 17.52 -23.52
N ALA A 637 27.31 17.91 -23.39
CA ALA A 637 26.92 19.12 -22.67
C ALA A 637 27.44 19.13 -21.22
N VAL A 638 27.37 17.98 -20.55
CA VAL A 638 27.86 17.83 -19.18
C VAL A 638 29.38 17.81 -19.12
N ASN A 639 30.02 16.99 -19.95
CA ASN A 639 31.45 16.66 -19.85
C ASN A 639 32.40 17.73 -20.41
N TYR A 640 31.91 18.62 -21.28
CA TYR A 640 32.74 19.64 -21.93
C TYR A 640 32.27 21.05 -21.58
N PRO A 641 33.19 22.05 -21.56
CA PRO A 641 32.81 23.44 -21.40
C PRO A 641 31.96 23.91 -22.60
N GLU A 642 31.04 24.85 -22.34
CA GLU A 642 30.09 25.39 -23.33
C GLU A 642 30.79 25.92 -24.60
N SER A 643 31.98 26.51 -24.44
CA SER A 643 32.80 27.01 -25.55
C SER A 643 33.19 25.93 -26.58
N ALA A 644 33.19 24.65 -26.18
CA ALA A 644 33.54 23.52 -27.03
C ALA A 644 32.31 22.80 -27.61
N TRP A 645 31.08 23.20 -27.24
CA TRP A 645 29.87 22.48 -27.62
C TRP A 645 29.61 22.52 -29.12
N LEU A 646 29.77 23.67 -29.77
CA LEU A 646 29.44 23.82 -31.19
C LEU A 646 30.27 22.89 -32.09
N ASP A 647 31.58 22.80 -31.83
CA ASP A 647 32.47 22.00 -32.65
C ASP A 647 32.24 20.50 -32.42
N ASN A 648 32.08 20.08 -31.16
CA ASN A 648 31.80 18.68 -30.84
C ASN A 648 30.40 18.24 -31.29
N MET A 649 29.38 19.11 -31.18
CA MET A 649 28.01 18.85 -31.66
C MET A 649 28.02 18.57 -33.16
N ARG A 650 28.72 19.40 -33.94
CA ARG A 650 28.86 19.20 -35.39
C ARG A 650 29.49 17.85 -35.71
N THR A 651 30.55 17.48 -34.99
CA THR A 651 31.22 16.18 -35.14
C THR A 651 30.26 15.03 -34.85
N ILE A 652 29.54 15.07 -33.72
CA ILE A 652 28.58 14.01 -33.34
C ILE A 652 27.46 13.88 -34.37
N LEU A 653 26.88 14.99 -34.84
CA LEU A 653 25.82 14.97 -35.86
C LEU A 653 26.30 14.41 -37.20
N MET A 654 27.54 14.69 -37.58
CA MET A 654 28.15 14.11 -38.79
C MET A 654 28.42 12.61 -38.64
N GLU A 655 28.95 12.18 -37.48
CA GLU A 655 29.28 10.78 -37.21
C GLU A 655 28.02 9.90 -37.06
N GLU A 656 27.07 10.33 -36.23
CA GLU A 656 25.93 9.49 -35.85
C GLU A 656 24.79 9.54 -36.86
N LEU A 657 24.57 10.68 -37.52
CA LEU A 657 23.44 10.88 -38.42
C LEU A 657 23.85 11.10 -39.88
N ASN A 658 25.15 11.04 -40.21
CA ASN A 658 25.66 11.29 -41.56
C ASN A 658 25.24 12.65 -42.14
N MET A 659 25.00 13.66 -41.28
CA MET A 659 24.65 14.99 -41.76
C MET A 659 25.81 15.63 -42.53
N THR A 660 25.50 16.41 -43.58
CA THR A 660 26.55 17.10 -44.33
C THR A 660 27.09 18.30 -43.55
N LYS A 661 28.28 18.79 -43.95
CA LYS A 661 28.88 19.99 -43.35
C LYS A 661 27.96 21.22 -43.43
N GLU A 662 27.22 21.37 -44.53
CA GLU A 662 26.27 22.47 -44.72
C GLU A 662 25.11 22.39 -43.71
N MET A 663 24.65 21.18 -43.41
CA MET A 663 23.55 20.97 -42.46
C MET A 663 23.92 21.32 -41.03
N VAL A 664 25.07 20.84 -40.56
CA VAL A 664 25.52 21.07 -39.17
C VAL A 664 26.01 22.51 -38.94
N TRP A 665 26.11 23.32 -39.99
CA TRP A 665 26.34 24.77 -39.90
C TRP A 665 25.04 25.58 -39.96
N SER A 666 23.90 24.95 -40.19
CA SER A 666 22.59 25.61 -40.21
C SER A 666 22.10 25.90 -38.80
N GLN A 667 21.63 27.13 -38.59
CA GLN A 667 21.02 27.54 -37.31
C GLN A 667 19.79 26.72 -36.96
N THR A 668 19.04 26.22 -37.95
CA THR A 668 17.86 25.38 -37.70
C THR A 668 18.22 24.07 -37.02
N VAL A 669 19.36 23.46 -37.36
CA VAL A 669 19.79 22.19 -36.74
C VAL A 669 20.43 22.46 -35.38
N ILE A 670 21.35 23.43 -35.33
CA ILE A 670 22.18 23.69 -34.15
C ILE A 670 21.40 24.43 -33.05
N GLY A 671 20.57 25.42 -33.40
CA GLY A 671 19.92 26.31 -32.44
C GLY A 671 19.06 25.58 -31.41
N ASP A 672 18.06 24.83 -31.86
CA ASP A 672 17.16 24.13 -30.92
C ASP A 672 17.88 22.98 -30.20
N THR A 673 18.80 22.27 -30.88
CA THR A 673 19.63 21.24 -30.25
C THR A 673 20.47 21.82 -29.11
N TYR A 674 21.06 22.99 -29.31
CA TYR A 674 21.81 23.72 -28.30
C TYR A 674 20.94 24.10 -27.11
N ASN A 675 19.73 24.62 -27.37
CA ASN A 675 18.79 24.99 -26.32
C ASN A 675 18.41 23.78 -25.46
N TYR A 676 18.05 22.64 -26.07
CA TYR A 676 17.72 21.42 -25.32
C TYR A 676 18.91 20.85 -24.54
N MET A 677 20.13 20.95 -25.07
CA MET A 677 21.32 20.56 -24.32
C MET A 677 21.62 21.48 -23.14
N ASN A 678 21.34 22.77 -23.29
CA ASN A 678 21.50 23.74 -22.21
C ASN A 678 20.53 23.45 -21.04
N GLU A 679 19.35 22.88 -21.31
CA GLU A 679 18.39 22.48 -20.25
C GLU A 679 18.94 21.40 -19.31
N VAL A 680 19.87 20.55 -19.78
CA VAL A 680 20.49 19.47 -18.98
C VAL A 680 21.84 19.85 -18.39
N LYS A 681 22.33 21.06 -18.68
CA LYS A 681 23.55 21.61 -18.10
C LYS A 681 23.22 22.42 -16.85
N TRP A 682 23.89 22.08 -15.75
CA TRP A 682 23.80 22.85 -14.52
C TRP A 682 24.48 24.21 -14.67
N GLY A 683 23.81 25.25 -14.17
CA GLY A 683 24.26 26.63 -14.27
C GLY A 683 24.10 27.43 -12.98
N GLY A 684 24.63 28.65 -13.00
CA GLY A 684 24.56 29.57 -11.86
C GLY A 684 23.12 29.95 -11.49
N ALA A 685 22.23 30.07 -12.47
CA ALA A 685 20.80 30.33 -12.25
C ALA A 685 20.13 29.19 -11.47
N GLN A 686 20.38 27.92 -11.83
CA GLN A 686 19.87 26.76 -11.10
C GLN A 686 20.45 26.70 -9.68
N THR A 687 21.71 27.08 -9.49
CA THR A 687 22.37 27.11 -8.18
C THR A 687 21.69 28.07 -7.21
N ILE A 688 21.40 29.31 -7.64
CA ILE A 688 20.72 30.29 -6.77
C ILE A 688 19.27 29.92 -6.48
N LEU A 689 18.57 29.30 -7.44
CA LEU A 689 17.22 28.79 -7.24
C LEU A 689 17.21 27.60 -6.27
N THR A 690 18.20 26.71 -6.37
CA THR A 690 18.39 25.60 -5.42
C THR A 690 18.64 26.10 -4.00
N ALA A 691 19.39 27.20 -3.83
CA ALA A 691 19.66 27.79 -2.52
C ALA A 691 18.39 28.28 -1.79
N ILE A 692 17.30 28.52 -2.51
CA ILE A 692 15.98 28.82 -1.93
C ILE A 692 15.01 27.64 -2.01
N GLY A 693 15.49 26.43 -2.30
CA GLY A 693 14.69 25.21 -2.37
C GLY A 693 13.82 25.08 -3.61
N GLN A 694 14.19 25.71 -4.73
CA GLN A 694 13.55 25.58 -6.04
C GLN A 694 14.46 24.83 -7.03
N SER A 695 14.23 24.99 -8.34
CA SER A 695 14.80 24.17 -9.42
C SER A 695 14.29 22.72 -9.34
N VAL A 696 15.16 21.72 -9.50
CA VAL A 696 14.81 20.30 -9.42
C VAL A 696 14.73 19.74 -8.00
N THR A 697 14.94 20.58 -6.99
CA THR A 697 14.93 20.18 -5.58
C THR A 697 13.50 19.83 -5.13
N THR A 698 13.30 18.60 -4.66
CA THR A 698 12.03 18.12 -4.10
C THR A 698 12.31 17.26 -2.88
N ILE A 699 11.58 17.45 -1.79
CA ILE A 699 11.77 16.68 -0.55
C ILE A 699 10.44 16.09 -0.07
N THR A 700 10.54 15.00 0.70
CA THR A 700 9.39 14.36 1.38
C THR A 700 9.09 15.06 2.71
N PRO A 701 7.83 15.10 3.17
CA PRO A 701 7.49 15.64 4.49
C PRO A 701 8.26 15.01 5.65
N VAL A 702 8.49 13.69 5.64
CA VAL A 702 9.28 13.01 6.69
C VAL A 702 10.73 13.51 6.73
N ALA A 703 11.38 13.70 5.57
CA ALA A 703 12.72 14.27 5.50
C ALA A 703 12.75 15.73 5.95
N ALA A 704 11.70 16.51 5.69
CA ALA A 704 11.57 17.88 6.18
C ALA A 704 11.47 17.93 7.71
N ALA A 705 10.71 17.03 8.32
CA ALA A 705 10.59 16.93 9.77
C ALA A 705 11.93 16.55 10.42
N ARG A 706 12.63 15.53 9.89
CA ARG A 706 13.98 15.15 10.34
C ARG A 706 14.98 16.30 10.23
N TYR A 707 14.96 17.00 9.11
CA TYR A 707 15.82 18.17 8.90
C TYR A 707 15.60 19.24 9.97
N VAL A 708 14.35 19.47 10.37
CA VAL A 708 14.01 20.45 11.41
C VAL A 708 14.38 19.94 12.80
N ALA A 709 14.20 18.64 13.07
CA ALA A 709 14.68 17.99 14.28
C ALA A 709 16.20 18.17 14.43
N ALA A 710 16.97 18.01 13.36
CA ALA A 710 18.41 18.25 13.35
C ALA A 710 18.78 19.71 13.65
N ILE A 711 18.00 20.69 13.19
CA ILE A 711 18.23 22.10 13.56
C ILE A 711 17.93 22.32 15.05
N ALA A 712 16.86 21.71 15.55
CA ALA A 712 16.39 21.85 16.92
C ALA A 712 17.35 21.19 17.92
N ASN A 713 17.77 19.95 17.67
CA ASN A 713 18.56 19.11 18.56
C ASN A 713 20.08 19.35 18.49
N ASN A 714 20.52 20.45 17.88
CA ASN A 714 21.94 20.82 17.75
C ASN A 714 22.76 19.99 16.74
N GLY A 715 22.12 19.58 15.64
CA GLY A 715 22.79 19.06 14.45
C GLY A 715 22.92 17.54 14.41
N TYR A 716 22.22 16.80 15.27
CA TYR A 716 22.18 15.34 15.22
C TYR A 716 21.09 14.89 14.25
N VAL A 717 21.47 14.10 13.26
CA VAL A 717 20.56 13.56 12.25
C VAL A 717 20.44 12.07 12.49
N TYR A 718 19.26 11.59 12.90
CA TYR A 718 19.01 10.18 13.15
C TYR A 718 18.24 9.53 11.98
N ASN A 719 18.14 8.20 12.00
CA ASN A 719 17.14 7.51 11.20
C ASN A 719 15.76 7.72 11.83
N VAL A 720 14.77 8.01 11.00
CA VAL A 720 13.39 8.13 11.46
C VAL A 720 12.91 6.73 11.83
N SER A 721 12.30 6.59 13.01
CA SER A 721 11.77 5.31 13.49
C SER A 721 10.34 5.44 13.97
N ILE A 722 9.53 4.42 13.70
CA ILE A 722 8.14 4.36 14.18
C ILE A 722 7.85 3.09 14.97
N VAL A 723 8.66 2.04 14.81
CA VAL A 723 8.62 0.85 15.65
C VAL A 723 9.53 1.04 16.86
N ASP A 724 8.96 0.98 18.07
CA ASP A 724 9.70 1.03 19.34
C ASP A 724 10.23 -0.35 19.70
N SER A 725 9.34 -1.35 19.77
CA SER A 725 9.70 -2.69 20.22
C SER A 725 8.80 -3.79 19.66
N ILE A 726 9.32 -5.02 19.66
CA ILE A 726 8.60 -6.25 19.36
C ILE A 726 8.47 -7.05 20.66
N ILE A 727 7.25 -7.43 21.02
CA ILE A 727 6.91 -8.08 22.28
C ILE A 727 6.28 -9.44 22.00
N SER A 728 6.74 -10.49 22.68
CA SER A 728 6.16 -11.83 22.57
C SER A 728 4.72 -11.88 23.12
N PRO A 729 3.91 -12.90 22.77
CA PRO A 729 2.59 -13.11 23.37
C PRO A 729 2.62 -13.19 24.91
N GLU A 730 3.73 -13.64 25.49
CA GLU A 730 3.97 -13.75 26.95
C GLU A 730 4.39 -12.43 27.60
N GLY A 731 4.67 -11.39 26.81
CA GLY A 731 5.07 -10.07 27.28
C GLY A 731 6.59 -9.83 27.33
N GLU A 732 7.42 -10.72 26.78
CA GLU A 732 8.87 -10.52 26.71
C GLU A 732 9.24 -9.58 25.55
N ILE A 733 10.11 -8.60 25.79
CA ILE A 733 10.64 -7.74 24.73
C ILE A 733 11.69 -8.52 23.94
N LEU A 734 11.33 -8.93 22.72
CA LEU A 734 12.21 -9.70 21.82
C LEU A 734 13.22 -8.79 21.10
N SER A 735 12.81 -7.56 20.81
CA SER A 735 13.64 -6.57 20.12
C SER A 735 13.19 -5.17 20.49
N GLN A 736 14.14 -4.27 20.74
CA GLN A 736 13.88 -2.85 20.99
C GLN A 736 14.80 -2.01 20.10
N ARG A 737 14.24 -0.98 19.46
CA ARG A 737 15.03 -0.07 18.64
C ARG A 737 15.71 0.99 19.48
N ALA A 738 17.00 1.19 19.21
CA ALA A 738 17.74 2.34 19.69
C ALA A 738 17.83 3.39 18.57
N PRO A 739 17.87 4.70 18.89
CA PRO A 739 18.13 5.75 17.92
C PRO A 739 19.44 5.51 17.17
N GLN A 740 19.40 5.61 15.84
CA GLN A 740 20.57 5.39 14.99
C GLN A 740 21.04 6.72 14.40
N LEU A 741 22.19 7.20 14.87
CA LEU A 741 22.81 8.41 14.34
C LEU A 741 23.32 8.16 12.91
N VAL A 742 22.87 8.98 11.97
CA VAL A 742 23.30 8.97 10.56
C VAL A 742 24.40 9.97 10.32
N ASN A 743 24.24 11.19 10.86
CA ASN A 743 25.22 12.25 10.70
C ASN A 743 25.17 13.25 11.85
N GLN A 744 26.26 14.00 12.02
CA GLN A 744 26.34 15.11 12.96
C GLN A 744 26.95 16.34 12.25
N LEU A 745 26.33 17.50 12.42
CA LEU A 745 26.78 18.76 11.83
C LEU A 745 27.96 19.36 12.62
N GLU A 746 28.93 19.92 11.89
CA GLU A 746 30.12 20.56 12.49
C GLU A 746 29.82 21.99 12.96
N ASN A 747 30.43 22.48 14.04
CA ASN A 747 30.19 23.84 14.56
C ASN A 747 28.70 24.19 14.81
N ALA A 748 27.88 23.17 15.05
CA ALA A 748 26.43 23.29 15.21
C ALA A 748 26.05 24.31 16.30
N ASP A 749 26.70 24.22 17.46
CA ASP A 749 26.49 25.12 18.60
C ASP A 749 26.60 26.61 18.22
N GLN A 750 27.58 26.94 17.37
CA GLN A 750 27.89 28.31 17.02
C GLN A 750 26.87 28.92 16.05
N TYR A 751 26.46 28.14 15.04
CA TYR A 751 25.71 28.68 13.91
C TYR A 751 24.23 28.29 13.89
N LEU A 752 23.85 27.12 14.40
CA LEU A 752 22.43 26.74 14.46
C LEU A 752 21.65 27.63 15.43
N SER A 753 22.30 28.20 16.46
CA SER A 753 21.67 29.20 17.32
C SER A 753 21.14 30.42 16.54
N LEU A 754 21.90 30.92 15.55
CA LEU A 754 21.49 32.00 14.65
C LEU A 754 20.36 31.57 13.72
N ILE A 755 20.40 30.33 13.22
CA ILE A 755 19.33 29.77 12.40
C ILE A 755 18.03 29.67 13.21
N ARG A 756 18.09 29.14 14.44
CA ARG A 756 16.95 29.05 15.37
C ARG A 756 16.40 30.43 15.72
N GLN A 757 17.23 31.43 15.94
CA GLN A 757 16.79 32.83 16.12
C GLN A 757 16.06 33.36 14.89
N GLY A 758 16.59 33.11 13.69
CA GLY A 758 15.94 33.49 12.44
C GLY A 758 14.59 32.80 12.24
N MET A 759 14.47 31.54 12.66
CA MET A 759 13.21 30.80 12.66
C MET A 759 12.20 31.33 13.69
N LYS A 760 12.65 31.75 14.87
CA LYS A 760 11.79 32.39 15.87
C LYS A 760 11.16 33.67 15.31
N GLY A 761 11.97 34.51 14.65
CA GLY A 761 11.50 35.74 14.00
C GLY A 761 10.46 35.57 12.88
N VAL A 762 10.14 34.34 12.46
CA VAL A 762 9.09 34.07 11.45
C VAL A 762 7.69 34.28 12.01
N THR A 763 7.50 34.07 13.31
CA THR A 763 6.21 34.20 14.01
C THR A 763 6.03 35.54 14.73
N ASP A 764 7.07 36.36 14.80
CA ASP A 764 7.06 37.69 15.46
C ASP A 764 6.49 38.80 14.53
N ASP A 765 6.26 40.02 15.06
CA ASP A 765 5.64 41.22 14.45
C ASP A 765 6.14 41.67 13.06
N SER A 766 7.18 41.04 12.50
CA SER A 766 7.72 41.32 11.16
C SER A 766 7.91 40.07 10.27
N GLY A 767 7.57 38.90 10.80
CA GLY A 767 7.79 37.61 10.17
C GLY A 767 6.70 37.22 9.18
N THR A 768 7.00 36.24 8.33
CA THR A 768 6.06 35.78 7.29
C THR A 768 4.80 35.09 7.83
N ALA A 769 4.79 34.65 9.10
CA ALA A 769 3.66 33.98 9.72
C ALA A 769 2.98 34.81 10.84
N ASP A 770 3.46 36.02 11.12
CA ASP A 770 2.97 36.94 12.16
C ASP A 770 1.44 36.93 12.34
N LYS A 771 0.69 37.21 11.26
CA LYS A 771 -0.78 37.27 11.26
C LYS A 771 -1.50 36.00 11.76
N TYR A 772 -0.83 34.84 11.74
CA TYR A 772 -1.39 33.58 12.23
C TYR A 772 -1.05 33.32 13.70
N PHE A 773 -0.03 33.97 14.26
CA PHE A 773 0.48 33.74 15.61
C PHE A 773 0.27 34.93 16.56
N ASP A 774 -0.11 36.10 16.03
CA ASP A 774 -0.45 37.28 16.82
C ASP A 774 -1.45 36.95 17.96
N GLY A 775 -1.13 37.42 19.17
CA GLY A 775 -1.90 37.20 20.39
C GLY A 775 -1.98 35.74 20.88
N TRP A 776 -1.24 34.80 20.28
CA TRP A 776 -1.24 33.41 20.74
C TRP A 776 -0.34 33.20 21.96
N LYS A 777 -0.87 32.50 22.97
CA LYS A 777 -0.20 32.25 24.27
C LYS A 777 1.23 31.72 24.16
N TYR A 778 1.51 30.91 23.14
CA TYR A 778 2.78 30.20 22.96
C TYR A 778 3.63 30.72 21.78
N ALA A 779 3.37 31.95 21.31
CA ALA A 779 4.09 32.52 20.17
C ALA A 779 5.62 32.61 20.40
N GLU A 780 6.04 32.77 21.65
CA GLU A 780 7.46 32.85 22.02
C GLU A 780 8.16 31.49 22.15
N ASP A 781 7.37 30.41 22.22
CA ASP A 781 7.83 29.03 22.46
C ASP A 781 8.01 28.23 21.16
N ILE A 782 7.82 28.85 19.99
CA ILE A 782 7.92 28.21 18.68
C ILE A 782 9.01 28.86 17.84
N ALA A 783 9.75 28.05 17.09
CA ALA A 783 10.60 28.53 16.00
C ALA A 783 10.17 27.84 14.71
N ALA A 784 9.91 28.62 13.67
CA ALA A 784 9.26 28.12 12.46
C ALA A 784 9.91 28.61 11.17
N LYS A 785 9.53 27.99 10.05
CA LYS A 785 9.82 28.48 8.70
C LYS A 785 8.67 28.15 7.77
N THR A 786 8.17 29.17 7.09
CA THR A 786 7.22 29.04 5.98
C THR A 786 7.93 28.67 4.68
N GLY A 787 7.24 27.91 3.83
CA GLY A 787 7.64 27.63 2.46
C GLY A 787 6.43 27.72 1.52
N THR A 788 6.55 28.54 0.48
CA THR A 788 5.61 28.53 -0.64
C THR A 788 6.39 28.11 -1.87
N ALA A 789 5.96 27.05 -2.53
CA ALA A 789 6.59 26.56 -3.74
C ALA A 789 5.62 26.65 -4.92
N GLN A 790 6.08 27.33 -5.97
CA GLN A 790 5.27 27.55 -7.17
C GLN A 790 5.18 26.27 -7.97
N VAL A 791 3.94 25.89 -8.33
CA VAL A 791 3.65 24.74 -9.20
C VAL A 791 3.31 25.23 -10.60
N THR A 792 2.45 26.23 -10.71
CA THR A 792 2.06 26.86 -11.96
C THR A 792 2.18 28.38 -11.86
N SER A 793 1.78 29.10 -12.92
CA SER A 793 1.64 30.56 -12.86
C SER A 793 0.44 31.03 -12.03
N ILE A 794 -0.41 30.11 -11.57
CA ILE A 794 -1.58 30.40 -10.73
C ILE A 794 -1.20 30.13 -9.28
N ASP A 795 -1.28 31.19 -8.46
CA ASP A 795 -0.86 31.15 -7.06
C ASP A 795 -1.69 30.21 -6.18
N LEU A 796 -2.97 30.00 -6.50
CA LEU A 796 -3.83 29.05 -5.77
C LEU A 796 -3.29 27.62 -5.81
N GLU A 797 -2.58 27.22 -6.85
CA GLU A 797 -2.05 25.86 -6.99
C GLU A 797 -0.69 25.68 -6.31
N ASN A 798 -0.16 26.73 -5.67
CA ASN A 798 1.12 26.65 -4.98
C ASN A 798 1.08 25.64 -3.83
N ASN A 799 2.19 24.93 -3.66
CA ASN A 799 2.40 24.04 -2.55
C ASN A 799 2.74 24.83 -1.28
N ALA A 800 2.10 24.47 -0.16
CA ALA A 800 2.26 25.11 1.12
C ALA A 800 3.03 24.22 2.10
N TRP A 801 4.13 24.76 2.63
CA TRP A 801 4.96 24.13 3.64
C TRP A 801 5.02 25.01 4.89
N PHE A 802 4.95 24.36 6.03
CA PHE A 802 5.28 24.97 7.31
C PHE A 802 6.08 23.96 8.14
N VAL A 803 7.23 24.37 8.64
CA VAL A 803 8.04 23.55 9.53
C VAL A 803 8.31 24.30 10.82
N CYS A 804 8.35 23.61 11.95
CA CYS A 804 8.68 24.22 13.23
C CYS A 804 9.25 23.22 14.24
N PHE A 805 9.81 23.73 15.32
CA PHE A 805 10.06 22.97 16.54
C PHE A 805 9.57 23.76 17.76
N ALA A 806 9.30 23.03 18.84
CA ALA A 806 8.88 23.59 20.12
C ALA A 806 9.26 22.64 21.27
N PRO A 807 9.40 23.13 22.51
CA PRO A 807 9.61 24.53 22.88
C PRO A 807 10.86 25.16 22.24
N TYR A 808 10.98 26.49 22.26
CA TYR A 808 12.14 27.18 21.66
C TYR A 808 13.45 26.92 22.42
N GLU A 809 13.43 27.06 23.75
CA GLU A 809 14.61 27.00 24.60
C GLU A 809 15.15 25.57 24.78
N ASN A 810 14.24 24.61 25.00
CA ASN A 810 14.56 23.19 25.11
C ASN A 810 13.65 22.39 24.17
N PRO A 811 14.04 22.25 22.89
CA PRO A 811 13.20 21.59 21.89
C PRO A 811 12.89 20.14 22.25
N GLU A 812 11.62 19.77 22.11
CA GLU A 812 11.15 18.40 22.35
C GLU A 812 10.55 17.77 21.10
N ILE A 813 9.86 18.56 20.29
CA ILE A 813 9.21 18.12 19.07
C ILE A 813 9.63 18.95 17.85
N ALA A 814 9.71 18.29 16.70
CA ALA A 814 9.87 18.90 15.39
C ALA A 814 8.68 18.50 14.49
N ILE A 815 8.14 19.45 13.75
CA ILE A 815 6.93 19.29 12.95
C ILE A 815 7.20 19.74 11.52
N ALA A 816 6.73 18.94 10.56
CA ALA A 816 6.55 19.37 9.18
C ALA A 816 5.10 19.22 8.75
N VAL A 817 4.50 20.32 8.30
CA VAL A 817 3.19 20.37 7.67
C VAL A 817 3.36 20.63 6.18
N PHE A 818 2.68 19.83 5.36
CA PHE A 818 2.65 19.97 3.93
C PHE A 818 1.21 19.87 3.41
N ILE A 819 0.78 20.87 2.65
CA ILE A 819 -0.51 20.90 1.95
C ILE A 819 -0.21 21.08 0.46
N PRO A 820 -0.31 20.01 -0.35
CA PRO A 820 -0.29 20.11 -1.81
C PRO A 820 -1.35 21.11 -2.27
N HIS A 821 -0.96 21.99 -3.19
CA HIS A 821 -1.85 23.05 -3.68
C HIS A 821 -2.49 23.87 -2.55
N GLY A 822 -1.75 24.10 -1.45
CA GLY A 822 -2.22 24.81 -0.26
C GLY A 822 -2.13 26.34 -0.31
N TYR A 823 -2.03 26.95 -1.49
CA TYR A 823 -1.97 28.40 -1.75
C TYR A 823 -0.73 29.14 -1.19
N SER A 824 -0.48 29.09 0.12
CA SER A 824 0.68 29.74 0.73
C SER A 824 1.18 29.01 1.97
N GLY A 825 2.49 29.03 2.22
CA GLY A 825 3.10 28.41 3.41
C GLY A 825 2.58 28.95 4.75
N GLY A 826 1.97 30.14 4.76
CA GLY A 826 1.30 30.67 5.94
C GLY A 826 0.02 29.89 6.30
N GLU A 827 -0.76 29.46 5.31
CA GLU A 827 -1.98 28.67 5.55
C GLU A 827 -1.65 27.31 6.18
N ALA A 828 -0.53 26.69 5.79
CA ALA A 828 -0.05 25.45 6.41
C ALA A 828 0.27 25.56 7.92
N SER A 829 0.41 26.78 8.46
CA SER A 829 0.80 26.99 9.86
C SER A 829 -0.27 26.63 10.89
N LEU A 830 -1.55 26.68 10.54
CA LEU A 830 -2.65 26.49 11.49
C LEU A 830 -2.65 25.09 12.12
N ALA A 831 -2.37 24.05 11.32
CA ALA A 831 -2.28 22.68 11.83
C ALA A 831 -1.17 22.54 12.89
N ALA A 832 0.02 23.08 12.60
CA ALA A 832 1.14 23.08 13.54
C ALA A 832 0.84 23.90 14.79
N LYS A 833 0.24 25.10 14.64
CA LYS A 833 -0.16 25.95 15.77
C LYS A 833 -1.12 25.22 16.71
N THR A 834 -2.15 24.56 16.17
CA THR A 834 -3.11 23.78 16.97
C THR A 834 -2.43 22.63 17.70
N PHE A 835 -1.55 21.89 17.02
CA PHE A 835 -0.84 20.76 17.62
C PHE A 835 0.14 21.20 18.72
N VAL A 836 0.99 22.21 18.45
CA VAL A 836 1.95 22.72 19.42
C VAL A 836 1.23 23.28 20.65
N GLY A 837 0.13 24.02 20.46
CA GLY A 837 -0.66 24.53 21.58
C GLY A 837 -1.20 23.41 22.47
N TRP A 838 -1.75 22.35 21.87
CA TRP A 838 -2.17 21.17 22.61
C TRP A 838 -1.01 20.47 23.32
N TYR A 839 0.14 20.31 22.65
CA TYR A 839 1.31 19.64 23.22
C TYR A 839 1.84 20.38 24.47
N LEU A 840 2.01 21.71 24.39
CA LEU A 840 2.48 22.53 25.50
C LEU A 840 1.44 22.61 26.65
N ASP A 841 0.15 22.62 26.33
CA ASP A 841 -0.90 22.50 27.36
C ASP A 841 -0.76 21.17 28.14
N GLN A 842 -0.50 20.05 27.47
CA GLN A 842 -0.29 18.75 28.12
C GLN A 842 0.97 18.71 29.01
N GLU A 843 2.05 19.36 28.59
CA GLU A 843 3.28 19.47 29.38
C GLU A 843 3.03 20.21 30.71
N SER A 844 2.26 21.29 30.67
CA SER A 844 1.87 22.04 31.87
C SER A 844 1.07 21.19 32.86
N LEU A 845 0.24 20.26 32.37
CA LEU A 845 -0.51 19.32 33.21
C LEU A 845 0.39 18.24 33.82
N ARG A 846 1.41 17.76 33.08
CA ARG A 846 2.36 16.73 33.57
C ARG A 846 3.30 17.23 34.66
N THR A 847 3.69 18.49 34.59
CA THR A 847 4.61 19.13 35.55
C THR A 847 3.91 19.65 36.81
N THR A 848 2.57 19.67 36.83
CA THR A 848 1.79 20.04 38.01
C THR A 848 1.74 18.87 38.99
N ASN A 849 2.37 19.04 40.16
CA ASN A 849 2.32 18.03 41.24
C ASN A 849 0.90 17.95 41.82
N TYR A 850 0.14 16.92 41.42
CA TYR A 850 -1.09 16.57 42.09
C TYR A 850 -0.78 15.83 43.39
N THR A 851 -1.14 16.43 44.52
CA THR A 851 -1.12 15.72 45.79
C THR A 851 -2.26 14.70 45.76
N LEU A 852 -1.93 13.40 45.72
CA LEU A 852 -2.95 12.36 45.81
C LEU A 852 -3.75 12.57 47.11
N PRO A 853 -5.09 12.52 47.06
CA PRO A 853 -5.89 12.60 48.26
C PRO A 853 -5.50 11.47 49.22
N ALA A 854 -5.67 11.70 50.52
CA ALA A 854 -5.56 10.60 51.48
C ALA A 854 -6.56 9.48 51.11
N GLY A 855 -6.21 8.23 51.41
CA GLY A 855 -7.09 7.08 51.13
C GLY A 855 -8.52 7.33 51.63
N ASN A 856 -9.52 6.96 50.81
CA ASN A 856 -10.95 7.23 50.99
C ASN A 856 -11.44 8.67 50.77
N SER A 857 -10.67 9.53 50.10
CA SER A 857 -11.22 10.76 49.51
C SER A 857 -11.25 10.68 47.99
N LEU A 858 -12.33 11.19 47.40
CA LEU A 858 -12.43 11.36 45.95
C LEU A 858 -11.33 12.33 45.51
N ALA A 859 -10.65 12.01 44.40
CA ALA A 859 -9.76 12.98 43.77
C ALA A 859 -10.57 14.24 43.42
N PRO A 860 -10.08 15.44 43.79
CA PRO A 860 -10.76 16.69 43.48
C PRO A 860 -10.89 16.92 41.97
#